data_AF-A0A6G6KES2-F1
#
_entry.id   AF-A0A6G6KES2-F1
#
_cell.length_a   1.000
_cell.length_b   1.000
_cell.length_c   1.000
_cell.angle_alpha   90.00
_cell.angle_beta   90.00
_cell.angle_gamma   90.00
#
_symmetry.space_group_name_H-M   'P 1'
#
loop_
_entity.id
_entity.type
_entity.pdbx_description
1 polymer ?
#
loop_
_entity_poly.entity_id
_entity_poly.type
_entity_poly.pdbx_seq_one_letter_code
_entity_poly.pdbx_strand_id
1 'polypeptide(L)'
;MALSREGEGKDADKAQTKLNDSRLLLKALGKLDHGGDDVLKPGSPRYLVLEQFVRSTEAAHEGKPLPKPAITAANDPPFFDGIVMVDNRKLLRRLTLSLAARLPTPQEMAAVEKEGLKAIAPILDAVMKEDAFYDRLAEAFNDIFLVRGYDNGAESALSYDHFSTTRHWTQKFDLTKVGDEKAQTKARYKLADDYREALIREPLELVKYIVRHDHPFTEIVTADYIMMSPYTSRGYGMFEELKDKFKNVEDPYEYIPVRLHALKNRTGRDHQQSETGYYPHAGMLSIFQYLRRYPTTETNRNRLRARMYYEHFLGIDVLELAARVADAAAVTAKYEIPTMQASECVVCHRTIDPVAGLFQDYYSFEGVFGPRKDGWFKDIFPAGFEGEDMPVDQRWRALQWLGEHTVKDPRFATTMVEHVYRTLTGRKVLLPPKVLDDPLYEAKMRAYRAQRQEVEEIVDVFVKANFNLKTAFKAWAVSPFYRADGIATSTANPMRETELADIGLARMLTPEQVERKVAAIFGKSWGRLMDKQYSILYGGIDSKEVTERAVDPSGAMGAIQRTMSNDIACKNVALDFSKPADQRRLFPKMEPDVLPGESAEKDKQIREAIVHLHEVVLGRFDALDSAEVTRTFDLFAGIVSDAKARKGLEPLENYSCRAEGEARTKDPDYTVRAWRGVVTYLLRQSDFLYE
;
A
#
# COMPACT_ATOMS: atom_id res chain seq x y z
N MET A 1 44.38 -3.60 14.59
CA MET A 1 45.42 -3.70 15.64
C MET A 1 45.87 -2.29 16.00
N ALA A 2 46.09 -2.05 17.30
CA ALA A 2 46.56 -0.81 17.94
C ALA A 2 45.56 0.35 18.10
N LEU A 3 45.00 0.41 19.31
CA LEU A 3 44.37 1.54 19.97
C LEU A 3 45.40 2.62 20.29
N SER A 4 45.03 3.89 20.16
CA SER A 4 45.47 4.94 21.08
C SER A 4 44.34 5.96 21.27
N ARG A 5 43.72 5.90 22.45
CA ARG A 5 43.00 7.01 23.07
C ARG A 5 44.00 8.12 23.34
N GLU A 6 43.74 9.32 22.84
CA GLU A 6 44.10 10.61 23.45
C GLU A 6 43.54 11.73 22.57
N GLY A 7 42.43 12.35 23.00
CA GLY A 7 41.81 13.44 22.24
C GLY A 7 40.47 13.96 22.74
N GLU A 8 40.07 13.73 24.00
CA GLU A 8 38.73 14.17 24.47
C GLU A 8 38.71 15.52 25.20
N GLY A 9 39.84 16.22 25.37
CA GLY A 9 39.89 17.48 26.13
C GLY A 9 39.92 18.78 25.30
N LYS A 10 40.69 18.80 24.20
CA LYS A 10 40.97 20.05 23.45
C LYS A 10 40.05 20.30 22.25
N ASP A 11 39.52 19.25 21.65
CA ASP A 11 38.60 19.37 20.51
C ASP A 11 37.17 19.68 20.96
N ALA A 12 36.76 19.21 22.14
CA ALA A 12 35.46 19.55 22.72
C ALA A 12 35.36 21.06 23.04
N ASP A 13 36.42 21.65 23.61
CA ASP A 13 36.48 23.08 23.96
C ASP A 13 36.46 23.97 22.71
N LYS A 14 37.17 23.56 21.64
CA LYS A 14 37.13 24.25 20.34
C LYS A 14 35.78 24.11 19.64
N ALA A 15 35.14 22.93 19.70
CA ALA A 15 33.82 22.70 19.14
C ALA A 15 32.74 23.50 19.89
N GLN A 16 32.82 23.57 21.22
CA GLN A 16 31.93 24.39 22.05
C GLN A 16 32.12 25.89 21.77
N THR A 17 33.36 26.34 21.55
CA THR A 17 33.67 27.73 21.20
C THR A 17 33.11 28.09 19.81
N LYS A 18 33.28 27.23 18.80
CA LYS A 18 32.66 27.42 17.47
C LYS A 18 31.14 27.49 17.54
N LEU A 19 30.51 26.68 18.40
CA LEU A 19 29.08 26.71 18.61
C LEU A 19 28.60 28.01 19.24
N ASN A 20 29.33 28.51 20.23
CA ASN A 20 29.05 29.79 20.88
C ASN A 20 29.16 30.97 19.91
N ASP A 21 29.94 30.83 18.83
CA ASP A 21 30.10 31.83 17.76
C ASP A 21 29.15 31.61 16.56
N SER A 22 28.33 30.55 16.58
CA SER A 22 27.40 30.25 15.49
C SER A 22 26.38 31.37 15.35
N ARG A 23 26.43 32.09 14.23
CA ARG A 23 25.45 33.16 13.91
C ARG A 23 24.02 32.65 13.93
N LEU A 24 23.79 31.37 13.59
CA LEU A 24 22.44 30.78 13.60
C LEU A 24 21.91 30.64 15.04
N LEU A 25 22.74 30.17 15.97
CA LEU A 25 22.37 30.04 17.38
C LEU A 25 22.27 31.40 18.06
N LEU A 26 23.23 32.29 17.84
CA LEU A 26 23.21 33.65 18.38
C LEU A 26 21.99 34.44 17.89
N LYS A 27 21.58 34.26 16.62
CA LYS A 27 20.35 34.86 16.08
C LYS A 27 19.12 34.39 16.84
N ALA A 28 18.98 33.08 17.04
CA ALA A 28 17.83 32.49 17.73
C ALA A 28 17.71 32.93 19.20
N LEU A 29 18.85 33.26 19.83
CA LEU A 29 18.92 33.79 21.19
C LEU A 29 18.76 35.31 21.29
N GLY A 30 18.52 36.02 20.18
CA GLY A 30 18.45 37.49 20.19
C GLY A 30 19.78 38.19 20.47
N LYS A 31 20.92 37.49 20.33
CA LYS A 31 22.27 38.01 20.64
C LYS A 31 22.96 38.70 19.46
N LEU A 32 22.30 38.80 18.31
CA LEU A 32 22.78 39.55 17.15
C LEU A 32 21.94 40.82 16.99
N ASP A 33 22.52 41.87 16.41
CA ASP A 33 21.78 43.07 16.03
C ASP A 33 21.04 42.83 14.71
N HIS A 34 19.81 42.31 14.78
CA HIS A 34 18.98 42.00 13.59
C HIS A 34 17.52 42.44 13.71
N GLY A 35 17.18 43.29 14.70
CA GLY A 35 15.84 43.84 14.88
C GLY A 35 14.75 42.85 15.36
N GLY A 36 15.09 41.57 15.55
CA GLY A 36 14.22 40.57 16.17
C GLY A 36 14.67 40.19 17.59
N ASP A 37 13.70 39.93 18.47
CA ASP A 37 13.91 39.51 19.88
C ASP A 37 14.38 38.04 20.01
N ASP A 38 14.53 37.56 21.26
CA ASP A 38 14.83 36.16 21.56
C ASP A 38 13.69 35.21 21.14
N VAL A 39 13.96 34.35 20.15
CA VAL A 39 12.95 33.42 19.61
C VAL A 39 12.99 32.08 20.34
N LEU A 40 14.18 31.63 20.78
CA LEU A 40 14.38 30.36 21.48
C LEU A 40 15.15 30.57 22.78
N LYS A 41 14.74 29.88 23.85
CA LYS A 41 15.47 29.88 25.12
C LYS A 41 16.67 28.92 25.06
N PRO A 42 17.85 29.28 25.59
CA PRO A 42 18.97 28.35 25.73
C PRO A 42 18.53 27.07 26.46
N GLY A 43 18.97 25.91 25.97
CA GLY A 43 18.62 24.61 26.56
C GLY A 43 17.18 24.14 26.34
N SER A 44 16.31 24.94 25.69
CA SER A 44 15.01 24.44 25.25
C SER A 44 15.16 23.33 24.20
N PRO A 45 14.21 22.39 24.08
CA PRO A 45 14.26 21.35 23.05
C PRO A 45 14.46 21.89 21.63
N ARG A 46 13.76 22.98 21.29
CA ARG A 46 13.94 23.71 20.01
C ARG A 46 15.36 24.23 19.81
N TYR A 47 15.96 24.79 20.87
CA TYR A 47 17.33 25.27 20.83
C TYR A 47 18.33 24.13 20.68
N LEU A 48 18.14 23.01 21.38
CA LEU A 48 19.00 21.82 21.27
C LEU A 48 18.93 21.18 19.88
N VAL A 49 17.77 21.18 19.24
CA VAL A 49 17.62 20.73 17.84
C VAL A 49 18.40 21.65 16.88
N LEU A 50 18.27 22.98 17.06
CA LEU A 50 19.02 23.94 16.26
C LEU A 50 20.53 23.81 16.48
N GLU A 51 20.93 23.58 17.73
CA GLU A 51 22.31 23.32 18.13
C GLU A 51 22.85 22.06 17.45
N GLN A 52 22.09 20.97 17.47
CA GLN A 52 22.42 19.73 16.76
C GLN A 52 22.54 19.96 15.25
N PHE A 53 21.62 20.72 14.64
CA PHE A 53 21.68 21.04 13.21
C PHE A 53 22.98 21.77 12.85
N VAL A 54 23.37 22.78 13.64
CA VAL A 54 24.65 23.49 13.44
C VAL A 54 25.82 22.53 13.55
N ARG A 55 25.87 21.71 14.61
CA ARG A 55 26.92 20.69 14.80
C ARG A 55 27.01 19.72 13.62
N SER A 56 25.88 19.22 13.13
CA SER A 56 25.82 18.30 12.00
C SER A 56 26.28 18.95 10.70
N THR A 57 25.88 20.20 10.46
CA THR A 57 26.26 20.95 9.25
C THR A 57 27.75 21.23 9.23
N GLU A 58 28.33 21.63 10.37
CA GLU A 58 29.76 21.84 10.52
C GLU A 58 30.54 20.53 10.36
N ALA A 59 30.09 19.44 10.99
CA ALA A 59 30.74 18.13 10.82
C ALA A 59 30.72 17.65 9.36
N ALA A 60 29.58 17.80 8.68
CA ALA A 60 29.46 17.46 7.26
C ALA A 60 30.40 18.32 6.39
N HIS A 61 30.48 19.62 6.65
CA HIS A 61 31.40 20.52 5.94
C HIS A 61 32.87 20.15 6.18
N GLU A 62 33.22 19.72 7.39
CA GLU A 62 34.56 19.30 7.77
C GLU A 62 34.89 17.83 7.38
N GLY A 63 33.96 17.11 6.75
CA GLY A 63 34.13 15.69 6.40
C GLY A 63 34.26 14.76 7.63
N LYS A 64 33.75 15.20 8.79
CA LYS A 64 33.77 14.46 10.04
C LYS A 64 32.52 13.59 10.21
N PRO A 65 32.59 12.51 11.01
CA PRO A 65 31.41 11.75 11.40
C PRO A 65 30.36 12.67 12.02
N LEU A 66 29.09 12.47 11.64
CA LEU A 66 28.00 13.26 12.19
C LEU A 66 27.93 13.09 13.71
N PRO A 67 27.77 14.18 14.48
CA PRO A 67 27.71 14.12 15.93
C PRO A 67 26.46 13.38 16.36
N LYS A 68 26.58 12.56 17.42
CA LYS A 68 25.42 11.89 18.03
C LYS A 68 24.36 12.94 18.40
N PRO A 69 23.07 12.65 18.20
CA PRO A 69 22.01 13.59 18.58
C PRO A 69 22.14 13.97 20.06
N ALA A 70 22.12 15.26 20.37
CA ALA A 70 22.20 15.81 21.72
C ALA A 70 21.13 15.24 22.68
N ILE A 71 20.07 14.66 22.12
CA ILE A 71 18.97 14.00 22.83
C ILE A 71 19.02 12.50 22.52
N THR A 72 20.01 11.85 23.13
CA THR A 72 20.09 10.40 23.28
C THR A 72 20.40 10.13 24.75
N ALA A 73 19.52 9.41 25.45
CA ALA A 73 19.84 8.95 26.79
C ALA A 73 20.98 7.92 26.69
N ALA A 74 22.04 8.11 27.47
CA ALA A 74 23.31 7.41 27.28
C ALA A 74 23.28 5.89 27.63
N ASN A 75 22.11 5.28 27.90
CA ASN A 75 22.00 3.89 28.38
C ASN A 75 20.71 3.17 27.92
N ASP A 76 20.14 3.52 26.76
CA ASP A 76 18.94 2.83 26.29
C ASP A 76 19.22 1.35 25.93
N PRO A 77 18.32 0.40 26.26
CA PRO A 77 18.45 -1.00 25.85
C PRO A 77 18.39 -1.14 24.31
N PRO A 78 18.62 -2.32 23.72
CA PRO A 78 18.29 -2.56 22.31
C PRO A 78 16.82 -2.22 22.01
N PHE A 79 16.51 -1.70 20.82
CA PHE A 79 15.15 -1.23 20.49
C PHE A 79 14.08 -2.33 20.62
N PHE A 80 14.40 -3.56 20.24
CA PHE A 80 13.50 -4.71 20.30
C PHE A 80 13.60 -5.53 21.60
N ASP A 81 14.24 -5.00 22.65
CA ASP A 81 14.32 -5.70 23.93
C ASP A 81 12.93 -5.94 24.54
N GLY A 82 12.65 -7.17 24.97
CA GLY A 82 11.32 -7.57 25.47
C GLY A 82 10.22 -7.72 24.41
N ILE A 83 10.54 -7.69 23.11
CA ILE A 83 9.59 -7.97 22.01
C ILE A 83 9.60 -9.45 21.64
N VAL A 84 8.40 -10.04 21.54
CA VAL A 84 8.21 -11.39 21.00
C VAL A 84 8.13 -11.29 19.48
N MET A 85 8.97 -12.07 18.82
CA MET A 85 8.93 -12.24 17.37
C MET A 85 7.93 -13.35 17.03
N VAL A 86 7.17 -13.14 15.95
CA VAL A 86 6.20 -14.09 15.42
C VAL A 86 6.89 -15.43 15.07
N ASP A 87 6.17 -16.53 15.30
CA ASP A 87 6.59 -17.86 14.87
C ASP A 87 6.78 -17.89 13.34
N ASN A 88 7.84 -18.55 12.85
CA ASN A 88 8.16 -18.51 11.43
C ASN A 88 7.06 -19.13 10.54
N ARG A 89 6.28 -20.10 11.04
CA ARG A 89 5.15 -20.68 10.31
C ARG A 89 3.99 -19.69 10.20
N LYS A 90 3.72 -18.94 11.28
CA LYS A 90 2.75 -17.83 11.26
C LYS A 90 3.19 -16.73 10.30
N LEU A 91 4.48 -16.36 10.31
CA LEU A 91 5.06 -15.42 9.35
C LEU A 91 4.86 -15.88 7.91
N LEU A 92 5.18 -17.15 7.62
CA LEU A 92 5.00 -17.73 6.29
C LEU A 92 3.53 -17.66 5.86
N ARG A 93 2.59 -18.05 6.73
CA ARG A 93 1.15 -17.97 6.46
C ARG A 93 0.71 -16.54 6.15
N ARG A 94 1.12 -15.57 6.97
CA ARG A 94 0.83 -14.14 6.76
C ARG A 94 1.32 -13.69 5.38
N LEU A 95 2.57 -14.04 5.04
CA LEU A 95 3.18 -13.66 3.76
C LEU A 95 2.46 -14.30 2.57
N THR A 96 2.17 -15.61 2.59
CA THR A 96 1.50 -16.28 1.47
C THR A 96 0.04 -15.85 1.33
N LEU A 97 -0.67 -15.57 2.42
CA LEU A 97 -2.04 -15.03 2.36
C LEU A 97 -2.05 -13.59 1.84
N SER A 98 -1.18 -12.73 2.37
CA SER A 98 -1.12 -11.31 2.02
C SER A 98 -0.64 -11.11 0.59
N LEU A 99 0.36 -11.87 0.14
CA LEU A 99 1.00 -11.71 -1.17
C LEU A 99 0.48 -12.67 -2.23
N ALA A 100 0.18 -13.93 -1.91
CA ALA A 100 -0.20 -14.95 -2.90
C ALA A 100 -1.66 -15.43 -2.79
N ALA A 101 -2.45 -14.89 -1.85
CA ALA A 101 -3.86 -15.27 -1.68
C ALA A 101 -4.08 -16.77 -1.43
N ARG A 102 -3.09 -17.46 -0.84
CA ARG A 102 -3.15 -18.90 -0.55
C ARG A 102 -2.54 -19.24 0.81
N LEU A 103 -2.90 -20.41 1.31
CA LEU A 103 -2.20 -21.00 2.46
C LEU A 103 -0.82 -21.51 2.04
N PRO A 104 0.14 -21.60 2.98
CA PRO A 104 1.41 -22.27 2.74
C PRO A 104 1.20 -23.71 2.31
N THR A 105 2.04 -24.19 1.40
CA THR A 105 2.07 -25.61 1.02
C THR A 105 2.75 -26.43 2.12
N PRO A 106 2.48 -27.75 2.22
CA PRO A 106 3.16 -28.63 3.17
C PRO A 106 4.69 -28.60 3.03
N GLN A 107 5.20 -28.44 1.82
CA GLN A 107 6.64 -28.36 1.54
C GLN A 107 7.25 -27.04 2.05
N GLU A 108 6.57 -25.91 1.85
CA GLU A 108 7.00 -24.61 2.38
C GLU A 108 6.99 -24.60 3.92
N MET A 109 5.97 -25.21 4.53
CA MET A 109 5.87 -25.38 5.98
C MET A 109 7.02 -26.22 6.53
N ALA A 110 7.28 -27.39 5.92
CA ALA A 110 8.39 -28.26 6.33
C ALA A 110 9.76 -27.58 6.16
N ALA A 111 9.94 -26.76 5.11
CA ALA A 111 11.17 -25.99 4.91
C ALA A 111 11.38 -24.97 6.03
N VAL A 112 10.33 -24.24 6.44
CA VAL A 112 10.39 -23.28 7.54
C VAL A 112 10.62 -23.96 8.89
N GLU A 113 10.01 -25.12 9.14
CA GLU A 113 10.25 -25.89 10.38
C GLU A 113 11.70 -26.37 10.48
N LYS A 114 12.31 -26.73 9.35
CA LYS A 114 13.69 -27.23 9.30
C LYS A 114 14.74 -26.11 9.33
N GLU A 115 14.53 -25.04 8.56
CA GLU A 115 15.56 -24.02 8.29
C GLU A 115 15.25 -22.66 8.93
N GLY A 116 14.09 -22.52 9.57
CA GLY A 116 13.63 -21.30 10.21
C GLY A 116 13.49 -20.14 9.21
N LEU A 117 13.91 -18.95 9.63
CA LEU A 117 13.76 -17.71 8.86
C LEU A 117 14.48 -17.75 7.51
N LYS A 118 15.53 -18.56 7.35
CA LYS A 118 16.31 -18.67 6.11
C LYS A 118 15.49 -19.23 4.94
N ALA A 119 14.47 -20.04 5.22
CA ALA A 119 13.58 -20.58 4.19
C ALA A 119 12.63 -19.52 3.60
N ILE A 120 12.37 -18.40 4.30
CA ILE A 120 11.37 -17.41 3.85
C ILE A 120 11.78 -16.75 2.53
N ALA A 121 13.05 -16.35 2.39
CA ALA A 121 13.53 -15.67 1.19
C ALA A 121 13.33 -16.47 -0.12
N PRO A 122 13.78 -17.75 -0.24
CA PRO A 122 13.55 -18.54 -1.44
C PRO A 122 12.06 -18.88 -1.67
N ILE A 123 11.25 -19.00 -0.61
CA ILE A 123 9.79 -19.16 -0.76
C ILE A 123 9.17 -17.89 -1.37
N LEU A 124 9.60 -16.72 -0.90
CA LEU A 124 9.13 -15.44 -1.46
C LEU A 124 9.53 -15.26 -2.92
N ASP A 125 10.68 -15.79 -3.35
CA ASP A 125 11.07 -15.78 -4.77
C ASP A 125 10.10 -16.57 -5.66
N ALA A 126 9.45 -17.62 -5.13
CA ALA A 126 8.39 -18.36 -5.82
C ALA A 126 7.05 -17.63 -5.73
N VAL A 127 6.65 -17.20 -4.53
CA VAL A 127 5.41 -16.45 -4.28
C VAL A 127 5.31 -15.21 -5.16
N MET A 128 6.39 -14.43 -5.29
CA MET A 128 6.41 -13.20 -6.09
C MET A 128 6.48 -13.45 -7.61
N LYS A 129 6.30 -14.70 -8.06
CA LYS A 129 6.09 -15.06 -9.47
C LYS A 129 4.64 -15.46 -9.76
N GLU A 130 3.81 -15.62 -8.74
CA GLU A 130 2.41 -16.00 -8.87
C GLU A 130 1.54 -14.81 -9.31
N ASP A 131 0.49 -15.05 -10.10
CA ASP A 131 -0.39 -13.99 -10.59
C ASP A 131 -1.04 -13.19 -9.45
N ALA A 132 -1.39 -13.87 -8.36
CA ALA A 132 -1.97 -13.25 -7.16
C ALA A 132 -1.08 -12.18 -6.53
N PHE A 133 0.26 -12.32 -6.61
CA PHE A 133 1.19 -11.29 -6.13
C PHE A 133 1.08 -10.00 -6.92
N TYR A 134 0.97 -10.10 -8.24
CA TYR A 134 0.85 -8.92 -9.10
C TYR A 134 -0.51 -8.23 -8.92
N ASP A 135 -1.58 -8.99 -8.68
CA ASP A 135 -2.89 -8.40 -8.38
C ASP A 135 -2.91 -7.70 -7.02
N ARG A 136 -2.29 -8.30 -5.99
CA ARG A 136 -2.08 -7.64 -4.69
C ARG A 136 -1.23 -6.38 -4.83
N LEU A 137 -0.18 -6.43 -5.65
CA LEU A 137 0.70 -5.29 -5.91
C LEU A 137 -0.07 -4.13 -6.55
N ALA A 138 -0.86 -4.40 -7.58
CA ALA A 138 -1.72 -3.40 -8.22
C ALA A 138 -2.72 -2.79 -7.23
N GLU A 139 -3.36 -3.62 -6.40
CA GLU A 139 -4.26 -3.16 -5.33
C GLU A 139 -3.54 -2.21 -4.37
N ALA A 140 -2.34 -2.58 -3.89
CA ALA A 140 -1.57 -1.76 -2.95
C ALA A 140 -1.13 -0.42 -3.54
N PHE A 141 -0.63 -0.42 -4.78
CA PHE A 141 -0.22 0.81 -5.45
C PHE A 141 -1.41 1.69 -5.82
N ASN A 142 -2.60 1.13 -6.00
CA ASN A 142 -3.81 1.93 -6.13
C ASN A 142 -4.18 2.66 -4.82
N ASP A 143 -3.95 2.06 -3.65
CA ASP A 143 -4.15 2.74 -2.36
C ASP A 143 -3.20 3.95 -2.17
N ILE A 144 -2.14 4.02 -2.98
CA ILE A 144 -1.19 5.13 -3.01
C ILE A 144 -1.59 6.13 -4.09
N PHE A 145 -1.64 5.72 -5.36
CA PHE A 145 -1.81 6.64 -6.49
C PHE A 145 -3.27 6.94 -6.85
N LEU A 146 -4.23 6.15 -6.36
CA LEU A 146 -5.67 6.34 -6.54
C LEU A 146 -6.12 6.44 -8.02
N VAL A 147 -5.31 5.92 -8.93
CA VAL A 147 -5.46 6.05 -10.39
C VAL A 147 -6.68 5.34 -10.96
N ARG A 148 -7.32 4.46 -10.18
CA ARG A 148 -8.61 3.86 -10.55
C ARG A 148 -9.81 4.81 -10.41
N GLY A 149 -9.67 5.96 -9.73
CA GLY A 149 -10.79 6.84 -9.40
C GLY A 149 -10.68 8.24 -9.98
N TYR A 150 -11.22 8.49 -11.17
CA TYR A 150 -11.31 9.83 -11.77
C TYR A 150 -12.71 10.10 -12.36
N ASP A 151 -13.00 11.39 -12.62
CA ASP A 151 -14.31 11.85 -13.08
C ASP A 151 -14.62 11.51 -14.55
N ASN A 152 -15.90 11.60 -14.93
CA ASN A 152 -16.40 11.53 -16.31
C ASN A 152 -16.21 10.18 -17.04
N GLY A 153 -16.07 9.08 -16.29
CA GLY A 153 -15.97 7.73 -16.83
C GLY A 153 -14.57 7.37 -17.36
N ALA A 154 -14.31 6.07 -17.54
CA ALA A 154 -12.97 5.56 -17.85
C ALA A 154 -12.43 6.12 -19.18
N GLU A 155 -13.29 6.21 -20.19
CA GLU A 155 -12.95 6.69 -21.53
C GLU A 155 -12.51 8.15 -21.54
N SER A 156 -12.75 8.93 -20.47
CA SER A 156 -12.27 10.30 -20.34
C SER A 156 -10.75 10.42 -20.22
N ALA A 157 -10.04 9.33 -19.91
CA ALA A 157 -8.58 9.28 -20.00
C ALA A 157 -8.10 9.52 -21.44
N LEU A 158 -8.87 9.09 -22.44
CA LEU A 158 -8.62 9.39 -23.84
C LEU A 158 -9.40 10.65 -24.23
N SER A 159 -8.74 11.80 -24.32
CA SER A 159 -9.45 13.05 -24.60
C SER A 159 -10.12 13.08 -25.97
N TYR A 160 -11.15 13.91 -26.08
CA TYR A 160 -11.80 14.14 -27.36
C TYR A 160 -10.84 14.78 -28.38
N ASP A 161 -9.96 15.66 -27.94
CA ASP A 161 -9.05 16.39 -28.83
C ASP A 161 -8.03 15.50 -29.54
N HIS A 162 -7.64 14.36 -28.98
CA HIS A 162 -6.62 13.47 -29.56
C HIS A 162 -7.20 12.13 -30.04
N PHE A 163 -8.32 11.68 -29.46
CA PHE A 163 -8.86 10.33 -29.70
C PHE A 163 -10.36 10.34 -30.08
N SER A 164 -10.90 11.46 -30.57
CA SER A 164 -12.34 11.61 -30.91
C SER A 164 -12.92 10.50 -31.79
N THR A 165 -12.15 9.95 -32.73
CA THR A 165 -12.63 8.94 -33.69
C THR A 165 -12.50 7.50 -33.18
N THR A 166 -11.65 7.25 -32.19
CA THR A 166 -11.25 5.90 -31.75
C THR A 166 -11.74 5.57 -30.35
N ARG A 167 -11.83 6.54 -29.43
CA ARG A 167 -12.14 6.33 -28.00
C ARG A 167 -13.49 5.65 -27.72
N HIS A 168 -14.45 5.72 -28.66
CA HIS A 168 -15.79 5.14 -28.54
C HIS A 168 -16.03 4.00 -29.54
N TRP A 169 -14.98 3.29 -29.95
CA TRP A 169 -15.06 2.19 -30.93
C TRP A 169 -16.11 1.13 -30.57
N THR A 170 -16.33 0.85 -29.28
CA THR A 170 -17.31 -0.15 -28.79
C THR A 170 -18.75 0.17 -29.21
N GLN A 171 -19.08 1.45 -29.47
CA GLN A 171 -20.40 1.86 -29.94
C GLN A 171 -20.67 1.43 -31.39
N LYS A 172 -19.61 1.30 -32.19
CA LYS A 172 -19.68 0.96 -33.63
C LYS A 172 -19.21 -0.47 -33.92
N PHE A 173 -18.81 -1.22 -32.90
CA PHE A 173 -18.35 -2.59 -33.07
C PHE A 173 -19.48 -3.49 -33.59
N ASP A 174 -19.16 -4.29 -34.61
CA ASP A 174 -20.11 -5.21 -35.23
C ASP A 174 -20.37 -6.41 -34.32
N LEU A 175 -21.62 -6.53 -33.87
CA LEU A 175 -22.09 -7.61 -33.01
C LEU A 175 -23.20 -8.42 -33.68
N THR A 176 -23.43 -8.25 -34.99
CA THR A 176 -24.51 -8.91 -35.73
C THR A 176 -24.47 -10.44 -35.61
N LYS A 177 -23.28 -11.02 -35.42
CA LYS A 177 -23.07 -12.46 -35.23
C LYS A 177 -23.47 -13.00 -33.85
N VAL A 178 -23.75 -12.13 -32.87
CA VAL A 178 -24.06 -12.53 -31.48
C VAL A 178 -25.51 -13.02 -31.32
N GLY A 179 -26.41 -12.67 -32.25
CA GLY A 179 -27.80 -13.11 -32.24
C GLY A 179 -28.77 -11.95 -32.38
N ASP A 180 -29.90 -12.03 -31.66
CA ASP A 180 -30.96 -11.02 -31.67
C ASP A 180 -30.55 -9.68 -31.05
N GLU A 181 -31.39 -8.65 -31.20
CA GLU A 181 -31.11 -7.29 -30.70
C GLU A 181 -30.81 -7.25 -29.19
N LYS A 182 -31.48 -8.11 -28.40
CA LYS A 182 -31.27 -8.20 -26.96
C LYS A 182 -29.89 -8.78 -26.62
N ALA A 183 -29.48 -9.85 -27.32
CA ALA A 183 -28.17 -10.45 -27.18
C ALA A 183 -27.06 -9.47 -27.61
N GLN A 184 -27.27 -8.74 -28.71
CA GLN A 184 -26.36 -7.71 -29.19
C GLN A 184 -26.21 -6.56 -28.18
N THR A 185 -27.31 -6.09 -27.59
CA THR A 185 -27.30 -5.03 -26.57
C THR A 185 -26.52 -5.48 -25.33
N LYS A 186 -26.79 -6.70 -24.83
CA LYS A 186 -26.07 -7.27 -23.69
C LYS A 186 -24.57 -7.41 -23.97
N ALA A 187 -24.21 -7.89 -25.16
CA ALA A 187 -22.82 -8.00 -25.58
C ALA A 187 -22.14 -6.63 -25.71
N ARG A 188 -22.85 -5.60 -26.19
CA ARG A 188 -22.32 -4.23 -26.28
C ARG A 188 -22.03 -3.63 -24.91
N TYR A 189 -22.91 -3.86 -23.93
CA TYR A 189 -22.65 -3.43 -22.54
C TYR A 189 -21.43 -4.14 -21.96
N LYS A 190 -21.37 -5.47 -22.09
CA LYS A 190 -20.18 -6.22 -21.66
C LYS A 190 -18.90 -5.71 -22.33
N LEU A 191 -18.92 -5.50 -23.65
CA LEU A 191 -17.78 -4.99 -24.41
C LEU A 191 -17.32 -3.62 -23.90
N ALA A 192 -18.27 -2.72 -23.65
CA ALA A 192 -17.99 -1.39 -23.10
C ALA A 192 -17.42 -1.47 -21.68
N ASP A 193 -17.98 -2.33 -20.83
CA ASP A 193 -17.51 -2.50 -19.45
C ASP A 193 -16.12 -3.13 -19.39
N ASP A 194 -15.85 -4.14 -20.23
CA ASP A 194 -14.52 -4.76 -20.35
C ASP A 194 -13.47 -3.73 -20.83
N TYR A 195 -13.82 -2.89 -21.83
CA TYR A 195 -12.94 -1.82 -22.32
C TYR A 195 -12.68 -0.74 -21.25
N ARG A 196 -13.71 -0.33 -20.50
CA ARG A 196 -13.56 0.65 -19.41
C ARG A 196 -12.68 0.12 -18.29
N GLU A 197 -12.91 -1.12 -17.87
CA GLU A 197 -12.07 -1.76 -16.86
C GLU A 197 -10.64 -1.93 -17.37
N ALA A 198 -10.44 -2.24 -18.65
CA ALA A 198 -9.11 -2.31 -19.25
C ALA A 198 -8.38 -0.96 -19.20
N LEU A 199 -9.05 0.15 -19.56
CA LEU A 199 -8.47 1.50 -19.45
C LEU A 199 -8.10 1.85 -18.01
N ILE A 200 -8.95 1.51 -17.04
CA ILE A 200 -8.71 1.80 -15.61
C ILE A 200 -7.50 1.02 -15.06
N ARG A 201 -7.19 -0.15 -15.63
CA ARG A 201 -6.08 -1.01 -15.18
C ARG A 201 -4.71 -0.56 -15.68
N GLU A 202 -4.62 0.11 -16.83
CA GLU A 202 -3.33 0.43 -17.49
C GLU A 202 -2.22 0.96 -16.56
N PRO A 203 -2.49 1.92 -15.65
CA PRO A 203 -1.44 2.45 -14.79
C PRO A 203 -0.86 1.42 -13.83
N LEU A 204 -1.69 0.50 -13.35
CA LEU A 204 -1.26 -0.54 -12.41
C LEU A 204 -0.68 -1.74 -13.16
N GLU A 205 -1.04 -1.94 -14.43
CA GLU A 205 -0.37 -2.91 -15.30
C GLU A 205 1.07 -2.50 -15.61
N LEU A 206 1.40 -1.20 -15.62
CA LEU A 206 2.81 -0.75 -15.65
C LEU A 206 3.58 -1.25 -14.42
N VAL A 207 3.02 -1.07 -13.22
CA VAL A 207 3.62 -1.56 -11.96
C VAL A 207 3.81 -3.09 -12.03
N LYS A 208 2.78 -3.82 -12.46
CA LYS A 208 2.82 -5.28 -12.63
C LYS A 208 3.89 -5.68 -13.64
N TYR A 209 3.96 -5.00 -14.77
CA TYR A 209 4.91 -5.32 -15.84
C TYR A 209 6.36 -5.16 -15.38
N ILE A 210 6.70 -4.01 -14.76
CA ILE A 210 8.03 -3.73 -14.25
C ILE A 210 8.48 -4.82 -13.27
N VAL A 211 7.63 -5.12 -12.28
CA VAL A 211 7.97 -6.10 -11.23
C VAL A 211 7.96 -7.53 -11.77
N ARG A 212 7.07 -7.87 -12.72
CA ARG A 212 7.00 -9.21 -13.32
C ARG A 212 8.27 -9.56 -14.08
N HIS A 213 8.88 -8.59 -14.75
CA HIS A 213 10.08 -8.77 -15.57
C HIS A 213 11.38 -8.44 -14.83
N ASP A 214 11.32 -8.16 -13.53
CA ASP A 214 12.49 -7.77 -12.72
C ASP A 214 13.22 -6.51 -13.27
N HIS A 215 12.47 -5.63 -13.93
CA HIS A 215 12.99 -4.34 -14.38
C HIS A 215 13.25 -3.41 -13.17
N PRO A 216 14.18 -2.45 -13.30
CA PRO A 216 14.38 -1.42 -12.29
C PRO A 216 13.09 -0.67 -12.02
N PHE A 217 12.70 -0.54 -10.75
CA PHE A 217 11.45 0.15 -10.40
C PHE A 217 11.50 1.66 -10.70
N THR A 218 12.66 2.21 -11.04
CA THR A 218 12.83 3.54 -11.63
C THR A 218 11.99 3.74 -12.90
N GLU A 219 11.64 2.67 -13.61
CA GLU A 219 10.73 2.71 -14.77
C GLU A 219 9.33 3.26 -14.43
N ILE A 220 8.92 3.27 -13.15
CA ILE A 220 7.64 3.86 -12.74
C ILE A 220 7.50 5.34 -13.13
N VAL A 221 8.61 6.06 -13.27
CA VAL A 221 8.66 7.46 -13.75
C VAL A 221 9.54 7.67 -14.98
N THR A 222 10.27 6.65 -15.45
CA THR A 222 11.18 6.76 -16.61
C THR A 222 10.76 5.93 -17.82
N ALA A 223 9.76 5.04 -17.68
CA ALA A 223 9.26 4.27 -18.80
C ALA A 223 8.79 5.18 -19.92
N ASP A 224 9.21 4.87 -21.15
CA ASP A 224 8.81 5.57 -22.37
C ASP A 224 7.71 4.82 -23.14
N TYR A 225 7.06 3.86 -22.47
CA TYR A 225 6.01 3.01 -22.99
C TYR A 225 4.80 3.00 -22.07
N ILE A 226 3.61 2.86 -22.65
CA ILE A 226 2.35 2.63 -21.95
C ILE A 226 1.90 1.18 -22.12
N MET A 227 1.22 0.64 -21.12
CA MET A 227 0.64 -0.70 -21.22
C MET A 227 -0.69 -0.63 -21.98
N MET A 228 -0.78 -1.33 -23.10
CA MET A 228 -2.00 -1.41 -23.90
C MET A 228 -2.49 -2.84 -24.03
N SER A 229 -3.81 -3.02 -23.94
CA SER A 229 -4.47 -4.28 -24.29
C SER A 229 -5.02 -4.25 -25.71
N PRO A 230 -5.50 -5.38 -26.26
CA PRO A 230 -6.23 -5.36 -27.53
C PRO A 230 -7.38 -4.36 -27.51
N TYR A 231 -8.07 -4.21 -26.38
CA TYR A 231 -9.24 -3.33 -26.29
C TYR A 231 -8.82 -1.87 -26.17
N THR A 232 -7.81 -1.57 -25.36
CA THR A 232 -7.37 -0.18 -25.18
C THR A 232 -6.60 0.34 -26.39
N SER A 233 -5.82 -0.51 -27.07
CA SER A 233 -5.14 -0.14 -28.34
C SER A 233 -6.12 0.30 -29.43
N ARG A 234 -7.36 -0.21 -29.46
CA ARG A 234 -8.42 0.32 -30.34
C ARG A 234 -8.81 1.74 -29.96
N GLY A 235 -8.90 2.04 -28.66
CA GLY A 235 -9.11 3.38 -28.13
C GLY A 235 -7.98 4.35 -28.48
N TYR A 236 -6.73 3.92 -28.37
CA TYR A 236 -5.54 4.68 -28.78
C TYR A 236 -5.38 4.78 -30.31
N GLY A 237 -6.16 4.04 -31.10
CA GLY A 237 -6.04 4.02 -32.56
C GLY A 237 -4.84 3.23 -33.10
N MET A 238 -4.23 2.37 -32.28
CA MET A 238 -3.03 1.59 -32.61
C MET A 238 -3.30 0.11 -32.88
N PHE A 239 -4.57 -0.34 -32.81
CA PHE A 239 -4.90 -1.76 -32.89
C PHE A 239 -4.37 -2.45 -34.17
N GLU A 240 -4.50 -1.81 -35.34
CA GLU A 240 -4.04 -2.43 -36.60
C GLU A 240 -2.52 -2.65 -36.64
N GLU A 241 -1.74 -1.80 -35.97
CA GLU A 241 -0.29 -1.92 -35.86
C GLU A 241 0.14 -2.97 -34.81
N LEU A 242 -0.75 -3.28 -33.86
CA LEU A 242 -0.44 -4.09 -32.67
C LEU A 242 -1.10 -5.47 -32.67
N LYS A 243 -2.13 -5.71 -33.50
CA LYS A 243 -2.95 -6.93 -33.47
C LYS A 243 -2.15 -8.22 -33.52
N ASP A 244 -1.07 -8.26 -34.31
CA ASP A 244 -0.22 -9.45 -34.49
C ASP A 244 0.76 -9.67 -33.33
N LYS A 245 0.87 -8.71 -32.40
CA LYS A 245 1.69 -8.83 -31.17
C LYS A 245 0.91 -9.43 -30.00
N PHE A 246 -0.42 -9.40 -30.06
CA PHE A 246 -1.26 -10.02 -29.04
C PHE A 246 -1.42 -11.51 -29.32
N LYS A 247 -1.37 -12.33 -28.27
CA LYS A 247 -1.66 -13.76 -28.36
C LYS A 247 -3.15 -14.00 -28.59
N ASN A 248 -4.00 -13.18 -27.97
CA ASN A 248 -5.44 -13.25 -28.09
C ASN A 248 -6.07 -11.86 -28.17
N VAL A 249 -6.50 -11.45 -29.37
CA VAL A 249 -7.13 -10.14 -29.60
C VAL A 249 -8.52 -9.97 -28.94
N GLU A 250 -9.10 -11.07 -28.45
CA GLU A 250 -10.37 -11.11 -27.70
C GLU A 250 -10.16 -11.07 -26.18
N ASP A 251 -8.91 -11.12 -25.70
CA ASP A 251 -8.61 -10.92 -24.27
C ASP A 251 -8.48 -9.42 -23.97
N PRO A 252 -9.44 -8.80 -23.24
CA PRO A 252 -9.36 -7.38 -22.91
C PRO A 252 -8.23 -7.03 -21.94
N TYR A 253 -7.59 -8.03 -21.32
CA TYR A 253 -6.62 -7.86 -20.23
C TYR A 253 -5.24 -8.43 -20.55
N GLU A 254 -4.94 -8.74 -21.81
CA GLU A 254 -3.59 -9.04 -22.28
C GLU A 254 -2.82 -7.73 -22.56
N TYR A 255 -1.93 -7.30 -21.68
CA TYR A 255 -1.19 -6.04 -21.87
C TYR A 255 0.20 -6.26 -22.47
N ILE A 256 0.57 -5.38 -23.40
CA ILE A 256 1.93 -5.27 -23.94
C ILE A 256 2.46 -3.82 -23.78
N PRO A 257 3.78 -3.62 -23.60
CA PRO A 257 4.36 -2.30 -23.59
C PRO A 257 4.39 -1.69 -25.01
N VAL A 258 3.97 -0.44 -25.14
CA VAL A 258 3.88 0.26 -26.44
C VAL A 258 4.41 1.69 -26.31
N ARG A 259 5.28 2.11 -27.24
CA ARG A 259 5.60 3.53 -27.43
C ARG A 259 4.50 4.19 -28.25
N LEU A 260 3.72 5.04 -27.61
CA LEU A 260 2.62 5.76 -28.23
C LEU A 260 3.17 6.81 -29.22
N HIS A 261 2.54 6.95 -30.39
CA HIS A 261 2.88 8.02 -31.34
C HIS A 261 2.60 9.40 -30.75
N ALA A 262 3.34 10.43 -31.17
CA ALA A 262 3.09 11.79 -30.72
C ALA A 262 1.63 12.21 -30.99
N LEU A 263 1.01 12.89 -30.01
CA LEU A 263 -0.42 13.14 -30.05
C LEU A 263 -0.79 14.17 -31.12
N LYS A 264 -1.78 13.82 -31.94
CA LYS A 264 -2.33 14.70 -32.96
C LYS A 264 -3.65 15.29 -32.50
N ASN A 265 -3.68 16.62 -32.35
CA ASN A 265 -4.93 17.34 -32.13
C ASN A 265 -5.85 17.30 -33.36
N ARG A 266 -7.15 17.06 -33.13
CA ARG A 266 -8.20 16.99 -34.17
C ARG A 266 -8.37 18.26 -34.99
N THR A 267 -7.97 19.42 -34.47
CA THR A 267 -8.06 20.70 -35.17
C THR A 267 -6.95 20.87 -36.23
N GLY A 268 -5.95 19.98 -36.26
CA GLY A 268 -4.79 20.08 -37.14
C GLY A 268 -3.79 21.16 -36.73
N ARG A 269 -3.94 21.74 -35.53
CA ARG A 269 -3.04 22.73 -34.91
C ARG A 269 -2.68 22.26 -33.51
N ASP A 270 -1.60 22.79 -32.93
CA ASP A 270 -1.19 22.47 -31.55
C ASP A 270 -0.97 20.96 -31.32
N HIS A 271 -0.41 20.28 -32.33
CA HIS A 271 0.09 18.91 -32.17
C HIS A 271 1.16 18.88 -31.09
N GLN A 272 1.25 17.75 -30.39
CA GLN A 272 2.33 17.56 -29.45
C GLN A 272 3.68 17.58 -30.19
N GLN A 273 4.56 18.45 -29.74
CA GLN A 273 5.93 18.49 -30.23
C GLN A 273 6.66 17.23 -29.76
N SER A 274 7.37 16.59 -30.69
CA SER A 274 8.19 15.44 -30.41
C SER A 274 9.30 15.34 -31.43
N GLU A 275 10.55 15.31 -30.97
CA GLU A 275 11.71 15.12 -31.84
C GLU A 275 11.86 13.66 -32.29
N THR A 276 11.28 12.71 -31.53
CA THR A 276 11.37 11.28 -31.81
C THR A 276 10.19 10.74 -32.61
N GLY A 277 9.14 11.56 -32.81
CA GLY A 277 7.86 11.13 -33.37
C GLY A 277 6.96 10.38 -32.38
N TYR A 278 7.42 10.12 -31.16
CA TYR A 278 6.66 9.43 -30.11
C TYR A 278 6.19 10.38 -29.02
N TYR A 279 5.10 10.03 -28.33
CA TYR A 279 4.66 10.67 -27.10
C TYR A 279 5.82 10.60 -26.09
N PRO A 280 6.27 11.73 -25.50
CA PRO A 280 7.34 11.78 -24.51
C PRO A 280 6.84 11.22 -23.16
N HIS A 281 6.53 9.92 -23.15
CA HIS A 281 6.04 9.19 -21.99
C HIS A 281 7.12 9.12 -20.91
N ALA A 282 6.70 9.27 -19.66
CA ALA A 282 7.50 9.26 -18.44
C ALA A 282 6.75 8.47 -17.35
N GLY A 283 6.43 7.21 -17.65
CA GLY A 283 5.66 6.30 -16.81
C GLY A 283 4.41 6.95 -16.22
N MET A 284 4.24 6.78 -14.90
CA MET A 284 3.11 7.29 -14.13
C MET A 284 2.95 8.81 -14.21
N LEU A 285 4.02 9.58 -14.42
CA LEU A 285 3.94 11.05 -14.47
C LEU A 285 3.13 11.55 -15.67
N SER A 286 3.10 10.77 -16.75
CA SER A 286 2.50 11.16 -18.02
C SER A 286 1.32 10.27 -18.45
N ILE A 287 1.00 9.24 -17.66
CA ILE A 287 -0.15 8.39 -17.97
C ILE A 287 -1.46 9.16 -17.75
N PHE A 288 -2.38 9.06 -18.70
CA PHE A 288 -3.53 9.97 -18.76
C PHE A 288 -4.44 9.84 -17.52
N GLN A 289 -4.60 8.64 -17.00
CA GLN A 289 -5.38 8.32 -15.81
C GLN A 289 -4.82 9.05 -14.58
N TYR A 290 -3.50 9.14 -14.41
CA TYR A 290 -2.86 9.88 -13.32
C TYR A 290 -3.08 11.40 -13.48
N LEU A 291 -2.92 11.91 -14.71
CA LEU A 291 -3.17 13.32 -15.03
C LEU A 291 -4.65 13.73 -14.86
N ARG A 292 -5.59 12.81 -15.08
CA ARG A 292 -7.03 12.95 -14.82
C ARG A 292 -7.33 12.89 -13.32
N ARG A 293 -6.68 11.97 -12.59
CA ARG A 293 -6.88 11.80 -11.15
C ARG A 293 -6.52 13.06 -10.37
N TYR A 294 -5.48 13.74 -10.84
CA TYR A 294 -4.95 14.97 -10.26
C TYR A 294 -5.08 16.12 -11.27
N PRO A 295 -6.28 16.72 -11.40
CA PRO A 295 -6.55 17.74 -12.41
C PRO A 295 -5.84 19.06 -12.10
N THR A 296 -5.80 19.94 -13.09
CA THR A 296 -5.36 21.33 -12.95
C THR A 296 -6.52 22.31 -13.12
N THR A 297 -6.36 23.53 -12.61
CA THR A 297 -7.29 24.65 -12.78
C THR A 297 -6.50 25.95 -12.99
N GLU A 298 -7.18 27.05 -13.36
CA GLU A 298 -6.56 28.39 -13.44
C GLU A 298 -5.83 28.83 -12.17
N THR A 299 -6.34 28.43 -11.00
CA THR A 299 -5.77 28.80 -9.71
C THR A 299 -4.70 27.81 -9.25
N ASN A 300 -4.91 26.52 -9.50
CA ASN A 300 -3.96 25.48 -9.09
C ASN A 300 -2.72 25.43 -9.99
N ARG A 301 -2.84 25.72 -11.30
CA ARG A 301 -1.71 25.80 -12.25
C ARG A 301 -0.76 24.60 -12.15
N ASN A 302 -1.31 23.37 -12.13
CA ASN A 302 -0.62 22.08 -11.92
C ASN A 302 0.00 21.83 -10.53
N ARG A 303 -0.15 22.72 -9.55
CA ARG A 303 0.40 22.51 -8.20
C ARG A 303 -0.15 21.28 -7.49
N LEU A 304 -1.36 20.81 -7.82
CA LEU A 304 -1.88 19.54 -7.29
C LEU A 304 -1.02 18.37 -7.79
N ARG A 305 -0.70 18.33 -9.09
CA ARG A 305 0.17 17.29 -9.66
C ARG A 305 1.57 17.35 -9.07
N ALA A 306 2.13 18.54 -8.90
CA ALA A 306 3.41 18.73 -8.25
C ALA A 306 3.40 18.26 -6.78
N ARG A 307 2.36 18.60 -6.00
CA ARG A 307 2.17 18.09 -4.63
C ARG A 307 2.16 16.57 -4.63
N MET A 308 1.33 15.95 -5.47
CA MET A 308 1.23 14.49 -5.51
C MET A 308 2.52 13.84 -6.01
N TYR A 309 3.26 14.48 -6.91
CA TYR A 309 4.59 14.03 -7.32
C TYR A 309 5.54 13.94 -6.11
N TYR A 310 5.62 14.99 -5.29
CA TYR A 310 6.46 15.01 -4.10
C TYR A 310 6.02 13.94 -3.09
N GLU A 311 4.71 13.78 -2.87
CA GLU A 311 4.18 12.77 -1.94
C GLU A 311 4.44 11.34 -2.44
N HIS A 312 4.17 11.07 -3.71
CA HIS A 312 4.22 9.73 -4.29
C HIS A 312 5.64 9.24 -4.60
N PHE A 313 6.52 10.12 -5.04
CA PHE A 313 7.83 9.73 -5.57
C PHE A 313 9.00 10.21 -4.71
N LEU A 314 8.80 11.18 -3.82
CA LEU A 314 9.85 11.70 -2.93
C LEU A 314 9.45 11.70 -1.44
N GLY A 315 8.26 11.19 -1.09
CA GLY A 315 7.83 11.00 0.29
C GLY A 315 7.60 12.32 1.06
N ILE A 316 7.38 13.42 0.35
CA ILE A 316 7.24 14.75 0.96
C ILE A 316 5.80 15.24 0.85
N ASP A 317 5.16 15.46 1.99
CA ASP A 317 3.93 16.26 2.04
C ASP A 317 4.30 17.76 2.02
N VAL A 318 4.14 18.37 0.84
CA VAL A 318 4.42 19.79 0.63
C VAL A 318 3.59 20.69 1.54
N LEU A 319 2.42 20.23 2.00
CA LEU A 319 1.57 21.00 2.91
C LEU A 319 2.12 21.08 4.34
N GLU A 320 3.12 20.25 4.66
CA GLU A 320 3.80 20.25 5.97
C GLU A 320 5.11 21.02 5.98
N LEU A 321 5.58 21.54 4.84
CA LEU A 321 6.86 22.25 4.73
C LEU A 321 6.89 23.61 5.46
N ALA A 322 5.73 24.26 5.62
CA ALA A 322 5.63 25.55 6.30
C ALA A 322 4.29 25.73 7.01
N ALA A 323 4.29 26.59 8.04
CA ALA A 323 3.05 27.02 8.68
C ALA A 323 2.17 27.75 7.65
N ARG A 324 0.88 27.42 7.63
CA ARG A 324 -0.08 28.13 6.77
C ARG A 324 -0.13 29.61 7.15
N VAL A 325 -0.18 30.47 6.14
CA VAL A 325 -0.31 31.92 6.33
C VAL A 325 -1.60 32.20 7.12
N ALA A 326 -1.47 32.86 8.27
CA ALA A 326 -2.61 33.16 9.15
C ALA A 326 -3.59 34.19 8.55
N ASP A 327 -3.10 35.10 7.71
CA ASP A 327 -3.91 36.09 6.99
C ASP A 327 -3.43 36.25 5.54
N ALA A 328 -3.94 35.39 4.65
CA ALA A 328 -3.59 35.43 3.23
C ALA A 328 -4.09 36.72 2.53
N ALA A 329 -5.12 37.37 3.06
CA ALA A 329 -5.68 38.59 2.47
C ALA A 329 -4.75 39.78 2.68
N ALA A 330 -4.20 39.94 3.89
CA ALA A 330 -3.20 40.97 4.17
C ALA A 330 -1.94 40.80 3.31
N VAL A 331 -1.49 39.56 3.11
CA VAL A 331 -0.33 39.26 2.25
C VAL A 331 -0.63 39.62 0.79
N THR A 332 -1.82 39.27 0.30
CA THR A 332 -2.26 39.59 -1.07
C THR A 332 -2.43 41.10 -1.29
N ALA A 333 -2.80 41.86 -0.26
CA ALA A 333 -2.86 43.32 -0.34
C ALA A 333 -1.48 43.98 -0.36
N LYS A 334 -0.45 43.31 0.21
CA LYS A 334 0.91 43.85 0.35
C LYS A 334 1.80 43.54 -0.86
N TYR A 335 1.65 42.38 -1.48
CA TYR A 335 2.51 41.92 -2.56
C TYR A 335 1.71 41.71 -3.84
N GLU A 336 2.28 42.15 -4.97
CA GLU A 336 1.67 41.97 -6.30
C GLU A 336 1.61 40.49 -6.70
N ILE A 337 2.67 39.73 -6.39
CA ILE A 337 2.77 38.30 -6.62
C ILE A 337 3.21 37.63 -5.31
N PRO A 338 2.26 37.40 -4.38
CA PRO A 338 2.57 36.83 -3.06
C PRO A 338 3.41 35.56 -3.14
N THR A 339 3.11 34.67 -4.08
CA THR A 339 3.79 33.37 -4.26
C THR A 339 5.28 33.50 -4.59
N MET A 340 5.72 34.64 -5.11
CA MET A 340 7.13 34.89 -5.46
C MET A 340 7.80 35.98 -4.60
N GLN A 341 7.02 36.77 -3.87
CA GLN A 341 7.51 37.95 -3.15
C GLN A 341 7.34 37.84 -1.62
N ALA A 342 6.27 37.17 -1.15
CA ALA A 342 6.00 37.00 0.26
C ALA A 342 6.77 35.80 0.80
N SER A 343 7.66 36.01 1.77
CA SER A 343 8.51 34.96 2.35
C SER A 343 7.73 33.72 2.80
N GLU A 344 6.56 33.94 3.38
CA GLU A 344 5.62 32.96 3.89
C GLU A 344 4.94 32.13 2.79
N CYS A 345 4.89 32.61 1.55
CA CYS A 345 4.40 31.85 0.40
C CYS A 345 5.56 31.24 -0.40
N VAL A 346 6.65 31.99 -0.59
CA VAL A 346 7.84 31.59 -1.35
C VAL A 346 8.44 30.28 -0.83
N VAL A 347 8.38 30.03 0.48
CA VAL A 347 8.92 28.81 1.11
C VAL A 347 8.39 27.52 0.48
N CYS A 348 7.10 27.44 0.15
CA CYS A 348 6.52 26.28 -0.54
C CYS A 348 6.55 26.46 -2.06
N HIS A 349 6.30 27.69 -2.53
CA HIS A 349 6.19 27.98 -3.96
C HIS A 349 7.49 27.76 -4.71
N ARG A 350 8.65 28.08 -4.12
CA ARG A 350 9.97 27.83 -4.73
C ARG A 350 10.24 26.35 -5.02
N THR A 351 9.59 25.43 -4.31
CA THR A 351 9.73 23.99 -4.48
C THR A 351 8.66 23.41 -5.40
N ILE A 352 7.40 23.83 -5.24
CA ILE A 352 6.26 23.23 -5.97
C ILE A 352 6.06 23.83 -7.36
N ASP A 353 6.30 25.13 -7.54
CA ASP A 353 6.04 25.84 -8.78
C ASP A 353 6.93 25.35 -9.95
N PRO A 354 8.24 25.08 -9.75
CA PRO A 354 9.07 24.53 -10.81
C PRO A 354 8.56 23.19 -11.35
N VAL A 355 8.18 22.27 -10.46
CA VAL A 355 7.61 20.97 -10.87
C VAL A 355 6.24 21.16 -11.53
N ALA A 356 5.40 22.06 -11.01
CA ALA A 356 4.11 22.40 -11.64
C ALA A 356 4.29 22.95 -13.06
N GLY A 357 5.35 23.74 -13.27
CA GLY A 357 5.79 24.22 -14.57
C GLY A 357 6.22 23.10 -15.54
N LEU A 358 6.68 21.94 -15.07
CA LEU A 358 7.00 20.81 -15.96
C LEU A 358 5.74 20.15 -16.54
N PHE A 359 4.59 20.28 -15.86
CA PHE A 359 3.29 19.81 -16.34
C PHE A 359 2.55 20.80 -17.25
N GLN A 360 3.19 21.92 -17.64
CA GLN A 360 2.53 23.02 -18.34
C GLN A 360 1.89 22.65 -19.69
N ASP A 361 2.36 21.60 -20.37
CA ASP A 361 1.72 21.07 -21.59
C ASP A 361 0.43 20.32 -21.33
N TYR A 362 0.18 19.94 -20.08
CA TYR A 362 -1.00 19.19 -19.66
C TYR A 362 -2.04 20.11 -19.00
N TYR A 363 -2.07 21.38 -19.41
CA TYR A 363 -2.89 22.41 -18.78
C TYR A 363 -4.40 22.26 -19.05
N SER A 364 -4.79 21.48 -20.05
CA SER A 364 -6.19 21.17 -20.30
C SER A 364 -6.87 20.64 -19.03
N PHE A 365 -8.04 21.18 -18.69
CA PHE A 365 -8.86 20.69 -17.56
C PHE A 365 -9.38 19.28 -17.80
N GLU A 366 -9.30 18.79 -19.05
CA GLU A 366 -9.53 17.39 -19.35
C GLU A 366 -8.37 16.50 -18.91
N GLY A 367 -7.26 17.01 -18.39
CA GLY A 367 -6.16 16.20 -17.84
C GLY A 367 -5.29 15.53 -18.90
N VAL A 368 -5.17 16.14 -20.08
CA VAL A 368 -4.42 15.63 -21.22
C VAL A 368 -3.49 16.70 -21.80
N PHE A 369 -2.66 16.33 -22.78
CA PHE A 369 -1.90 17.28 -23.56
C PHE A 369 -2.84 18.37 -24.11
N GLY A 370 -2.43 19.62 -23.99
CA GLY A 370 -3.27 20.79 -24.21
C GLY A 370 -2.61 22.00 -23.57
N PRO A 371 -1.55 22.55 -24.19
CA PRO A 371 -0.87 23.72 -23.67
C PRO A 371 -1.79 24.95 -23.65
N ARG A 372 -1.52 25.87 -22.74
CA ARG A 372 -2.27 27.13 -22.62
C ARG A 372 -1.99 28.04 -23.83
N LYS A 373 -3.04 28.59 -24.43
CA LYS A 373 -2.95 29.42 -25.65
C LYS A 373 -2.05 30.65 -25.51
N ASP A 374 -2.13 31.37 -24.38
CA ASP A 374 -1.31 32.58 -24.19
C ASP A 374 0.06 32.27 -23.55
N GLY A 375 0.50 31.01 -23.62
CA GLY A 375 1.72 30.54 -22.98
C GLY A 375 1.57 30.30 -21.48
N TRP A 376 2.65 29.80 -20.87
CA TRP A 376 2.70 29.56 -19.44
C TRP A 376 2.70 30.87 -18.64
N PHE A 377 2.25 30.78 -17.40
CA PHE A 377 2.19 31.90 -16.46
C PHE A 377 3.58 32.50 -16.25
N LYS A 378 3.64 33.83 -16.06
CA LYS A 378 4.90 34.58 -15.81
C LYS A 378 5.09 34.96 -14.34
N ASP A 379 4.01 34.92 -13.58
CA ASP A 379 3.90 35.17 -12.13
C ASP A 379 4.05 33.85 -11.33
N ILE A 380 4.96 32.98 -11.77
CA ILE A 380 5.27 31.68 -11.17
C ILE A 380 6.77 31.38 -11.35
N PHE A 381 7.39 30.63 -10.44
CA PHE A 381 8.78 30.21 -10.60
C PHE A 381 8.98 29.39 -11.89
N PRO A 382 10.16 29.51 -12.55
CA PRO A 382 10.44 28.80 -13.81
C PRO A 382 10.38 27.29 -13.62
N ALA A 383 10.01 26.58 -14.70
CA ALA A 383 9.93 25.13 -14.70
C ALA A 383 11.30 24.49 -14.44
N GLY A 384 11.35 23.49 -13.56
CA GLY A 384 12.60 22.90 -13.09
C GLY A 384 12.41 21.97 -11.90
N PHE A 385 13.51 21.56 -11.27
CA PHE A 385 13.51 20.65 -10.12
C PHE A 385 14.66 20.99 -9.18
N GLU A 386 14.37 21.14 -7.88
CA GLU A 386 15.34 21.34 -6.79
C GLU A 386 16.45 22.38 -7.07
N GLY A 387 16.05 23.52 -7.66
CA GLY A 387 16.95 24.65 -7.95
C GLY A 387 17.64 24.58 -9.32
N GLU A 388 17.44 23.52 -10.08
CA GLU A 388 17.85 23.41 -11.48
C GLU A 388 16.68 23.78 -12.40
N ASP A 389 16.84 24.84 -13.19
CA ASP A 389 15.89 25.21 -14.23
C ASP A 389 15.96 24.22 -15.39
N MET A 390 14.80 23.82 -15.92
CA MET A 390 14.75 22.94 -17.09
C MET A 390 15.29 23.68 -18.32
N PRO A 391 16.25 23.08 -19.06
CA PRO A 391 16.75 23.69 -20.29
C PRO A 391 15.65 23.83 -21.35
N VAL A 392 15.69 24.91 -22.14
CA VAL A 392 14.62 25.28 -23.08
C VAL A 392 14.38 24.21 -24.16
N ASP A 393 15.45 23.57 -24.63
CA ASP A 393 15.42 22.47 -25.60
C ASP A 393 14.79 21.19 -25.03
N GLN A 394 14.74 21.04 -23.71
CA GLN A 394 14.15 19.88 -23.03
C GLN A 394 12.63 20.00 -22.86
N ARG A 395 12.06 21.16 -23.22
CA ARG A 395 10.66 21.52 -22.98
C ARG A 395 9.67 20.53 -23.56
N TRP A 396 9.94 19.97 -24.74
CA TRP A 396 9.06 19.01 -25.41
C TRP A 396 8.97 17.66 -24.68
N ARG A 397 9.96 17.33 -23.84
CA ARG A 397 10.03 16.11 -23.04
C ARG A 397 10.11 16.37 -21.52
N ALA A 398 9.50 17.47 -21.06
CA ALA A 398 9.64 17.97 -19.69
C ALA A 398 9.43 16.92 -18.59
N LEU A 399 8.45 16.01 -18.75
CA LEU A 399 8.20 14.96 -17.76
C LEU A 399 9.22 13.82 -17.79
N GLN A 400 9.83 13.53 -18.95
CA GLN A 400 10.96 12.59 -19.02
C GLN A 400 12.18 13.17 -18.32
N TRP A 401 12.45 14.46 -18.53
CA TRP A 401 13.48 15.19 -17.79
C TRP A 401 13.21 15.12 -16.28
N LEU A 402 11.97 15.33 -15.82
CA LEU A 402 11.60 15.16 -14.41
C LEU A 402 11.89 13.75 -13.91
N GLY A 403 11.46 12.71 -14.65
CA GLY A 403 11.70 11.31 -14.29
C GLY A 403 13.19 10.98 -14.12
N GLU A 404 14.03 11.47 -15.05
CA GLU A 404 15.50 11.30 -15.01
C GLU A 404 16.14 11.93 -13.76
N HIS A 405 15.61 13.06 -13.27
CA HIS A 405 16.09 13.71 -12.04
C HIS A 405 15.53 13.02 -10.79
N THR A 406 14.26 12.60 -10.84
CA THR A 406 13.57 11.92 -9.73
C THR A 406 14.33 10.67 -9.29
N VAL A 407 14.74 9.82 -10.23
CA VAL A 407 15.38 8.53 -9.92
C VAL A 407 16.81 8.67 -9.42
N LYS A 408 17.45 9.82 -9.63
CA LYS A 408 18.76 10.17 -9.06
C LYS A 408 18.66 10.73 -7.66
N ASP A 409 17.47 11.16 -7.25
CA ASP A 409 17.22 11.69 -5.91
C ASP A 409 17.20 10.55 -4.88
N PRO A 410 18.01 10.60 -3.80
CA PRO A 410 18.00 9.57 -2.77
C PRO A 410 16.64 9.36 -2.08
N ARG A 411 15.78 10.39 -2.08
CA ARG A 411 14.42 10.29 -1.54
C ARG A 411 13.57 9.32 -2.35
N PHE A 412 13.79 9.17 -3.65
CA PHE A 412 13.05 8.20 -4.47
C PHE A 412 13.19 6.78 -3.96
N ALA A 413 14.43 6.32 -3.74
CA ALA A 413 14.68 4.97 -3.24
C ALA A 413 14.03 4.74 -1.88
N THR A 414 14.16 5.73 -0.99
CA THR A 414 13.51 5.76 0.33
C THR A 414 12.00 5.59 0.21
N THR A 415 11.34 6.42 -0.59
CA THR A 415 9.89 6.43 -0.76
C THR A 415 9.38 5.11 -1.34
N MET A 416 10.10 4.50 -2.29
CA MET A 416 9.70 3.20 -2.84
C MET A 416 9.76 2.09 -1.78
N VAL A 417 10.78 2.09 -0.92
CA VAL A 417 10.90 1.15 0.20
C VAL A 417 9.79 1.37 1.25
N GLU A 418 9.44 2.62 1.53
CA GLU A 418 8.33 2.98 2.43
C GLU A 418 6.95 2.56 1.87
N HIS A 419 6.74 2.65 0.55
CA HIS A 419 5.53 2.13 -0.10
C HIS A 419 5.41 0.61 0.01
N VAL A 420 6.54 -0.12 -0.04
CA VAL A 420 6.55 -1.57 0.22
C VAL A 420 6.20 -1.87 1.67
N TYR A 421 6.71 -1.09 2.63
CA TYR A 421 6.29 -1.20 4.03
C TYR A 421 4.78 -1.02 4.16
N ARG A 422 4.23 0.07 3.58
CA ARG A 422 2.78 0.33 3.57
C ARG A 422 1.98 -0.80 2.91
N THR A 423 2.53 -1.42 1.86
CA THR A 423 1.89 -2.57 1.20
C THR A 423 1.81 -3.78 2.13
N LEU A 424 2.87 -4.06 2.88
CA LEU A 424 2.96 -5.20 3.78
C LEU A 424 2.17 -4.99 5.08
N THR A 425 2.20 -3.79 5.64
CA THR A 425 1.69 -3.47 6.99
C THR A 425 0.39 -2.66 6.98
N GLY A 426 -0.02 -2.12 5.84
CA GLY A 426 -1.15 -1.20 5.73
C GLY A 426 -0.93 0.17 6.39
N ARG A 427 0.27 0.45 6.94
CA ARG A 427 0.59 1.68 7.67
C ARG A 427 1.72 2.45 6.99
N LYS A 428 1.69 3.78 7.09
CA LYS A 428 2.85 4.61 6.71
C LYS A 428 3.95 4.41 7.75
N VAL A 429 5.21 4.60 7.35
CA VAL A 429 6.32 4.68 8.33
C VAL A 429 6.13 5.88 9.26
N LEU A 430 6.75 5.80 10.43
CA LEU A 430 6.76 6.85 11.44
C LEU A 430 7.35 8.14 10.87
N LEU A 431 6.67 9.24 11.18
CA LEU A 431 7.17 10.58 10.92
C LEU A 431 7.93 11.10 12.14
N PRO A 432 8.90 12.03 11.96
CA PRO A 432 9.59 12.63 13.08
C PRO A 432 8.58 13.37 13.98
N PRO A 433 8.65 13.20 15.32
CA PRO A 433 7.73 13.89 16.22
C PRO A 433 7.90 15.41 16.14
N LYS A 434 6.78 16.14 16.10
CA LYS A 434 6.73 17.60 15.88
C LYS A 434 6.66 18.42 17.17
N VAL A 435 6.12 17.83 18.24
CA VAL A 435 5.87 18.51 19.53
C VAL A 435 7.06 18.28 20.45
N LEU A 436 8.00 19.22 20.43
CA LEU A 436 9.30 19.09 21.10
C LEU A 436 9.23 19.18 22.64
N ASP A 437 8.14 19.71 23.17
CA ASP A 437 7.84 19.85 24.60
C ASP A 437 6.97 18.69 25.14
N ASP A 438 6.63 17.71 24.30
CA ASP A 438 5.96 16.49 24.72
C ASP A 438 6.88 15.71 25.69
N PRO A 439 6.43 15.36 26.92
CA PRO A 439 7.21 14.55 27.85
C PRO A 439 7.66 13.19 27.27
N LEU A 440 6.95 12.69 26.26
CA LEU A 440 7.24 11.44 25.55
C LEU A 440 8.01 11.64 24.24
N TYR A 441 8.51 12.85 23.98
CA TYR A 441 9.22 13.19 22.74
C TYR A 441 10.41 12.26 22.46
N GLU A 442 11.24 12.00 23.48
CA GLU A 442 12.41 11.12 23.33
C GLU A 442 12.03 9.69 22.94
N ALA A 443 10.96 9.16 23.54
CA ALA A 443 10.44 7.84 23.21
C ALA A 443 9.99 7.77 21.74
N LYS A 444 9.22 8.77 21.29
CA LYS A 444 8.76 8.87 19.89
C LYS A 444 9.93 9.03 18.92
N MET A 445 10.91 9.85 19.29
CA MET A 445 12.10 10.10 18.48
C MET A 445 12.96 8.84 18.37
N ARG A 446 13.09 8.04 19.44
CA ARG A 446 13.80 6.76 19.43
C ARG A 446 13.11 5.74 18.52
N ALA A 447 11.77 5.63 18.59
CA ALA A 447 11.00 4.77 17.68
C ALA A 447 11.18 5.17 16.21
N TYR A 448 11.06 6.48 15.91
CA TYR A 448 11.30 7.03 14.58
C TYR A 448 12.72 6.69 14.07
N ARG A 449 13.76 6.94 14.88
CA ARG A 449 15.15 6.65 14.49
C ARG A 449 15.39 5.17 14.23
N ALA A 450 14.83 4.29 15.05
CA ALA A 450 14.98 2.84 14.88
C ALA A 450 14.32 2.36 13.57
N GLN A 451 13.11 2.82 13.27
CA GLN A 451 12.45 2.46 12.01
C GLN A 451 13.13 3.10 10.81
N ARG A 452 13.61 4.34 10.95
CA ARG A 452 14.36 5.03 9.89
C ARG A 452 15.65 4.30 9.53
N GLN A 453 16.38 3.79 10.53
CA GLN A 453 17.57 3.00 10.30
C GLN A 453 17.25 1.73 9.49
N GLU A 454 16.19 1.00 9.85
CA GLU A 454 15.76 -0.19 9.10
C GLU A 454 15.38 0.16 7.65
N VAL A 455 14.67 1.27 7.44
CA VAL A 455 14.35 1.78 6.09
C VAL A 455 15.63 2.00 5.28
N GLU A 456 16.63 2.69 5.86
CA GLU A 456 17.90 3.00 5.19
C GLU A 456 18.71 1.74 4.85
N GLU A 457 18.74 0.75 5.75
CA GLU A 457 19.37 -0.55 5.50
C GLU A 457 18.70 -1.30 4.33
N ILE A 458 17.37 -1.24 4.24
CA ILE A 458 16.61 -1.85 3.14
C ILE A 458 16.78 -1.06 1.83
N VAL A 459 16.88 0.27 1.89
CA VAL A 459 17.21 1.12 0.72
C VAL A 459 18.54 0.72 0.11
N ASP A 460 19.57 0.47 0.93
CA ASP A 460 20.86 -0.01 0.44
C ASP A 460 20.74 -1.34 -0.33
N VAL A 461 19.93 -2.28 0.18
CA VAL A 461 19.66 -3.55 -0.50
C VAL A 461 18.92 -3.33 -1.82
N PHE A 462 17.93 -2.45 -1.82
CA PHE A 462 17.12 -2.11 -2.98
C PHE A 462 17.94 -1.46 -4.10
N VAL A 463 18.77 -0.48 -3.76
CA VAL A 463 19.67 0.20 -4.72
C VAL A 463 20.74 -0.76 -5.26
N LYS A 464 21.37 -1.57 -4.39
CA LYS A 464 22.34 -2.60 -4.82
C LYS A 464 21.72 -3.64 -5.75
N ALA A 465 20.43 -3.91 -5.60
CA ALA A 465 19.66 -4.80 -6.46
C ALA A 465 19.13 -4.11 -7.73
N ASN A 466 19.72 -2.97 -8.14
CA ASN A 466 19.31 -2.18 -9.30
C ASN A 466 17.81 -1.81 -9.25
N PHE A 467 17.34 -1.39 -8.08
CA PHE A 467 15.94 -1.00 -7.84
C PHE A 467 14.93 -2.12 -8.13
N ASN A 468 15.28 -3.41 -8.00
CA ASN A 468 14.30 -4.49 -8.08
C ASN A 468 13.38 -4.47 -6.84
N LEU A 469 12.11 -4.13 -7.01
CA LEU A 469 11.15 -3.95 -5.91
C LEU A 469 10.96 -5.22 -5.06
N LYS A 470 11.11 -6.42 -5.65
CA LYS A 470 10.98 -7.69 -4.92
C LYS A 470 12.00 -7.85 -3.80
N THR A 471 13.18 -7.21 -3.90
CA THR A 471 14.19 -7.28 -2.83
C THR A 471 13.77 -6.49 -1.59
N ALA A 472 13.09 -5.35 -1.77
CA ALA A 472 12.52 -4.60 -0.66
C ALA A 472 11.42 -5.40 0.06
N PHE A 473 10.56 -6.13 -0.69
CA PHE A 473 9.56 -7.03 -0.10
C PHE A 473 10.22 -8.11 0.77
N LYS A 474 11.27 -8.77 0.26
CA LYS A 474 11.99 -9.80 1.00
C LYS A 474 12.69 -9.27 2.24
N ALA A 475 13.31 -8.10 2.14
CA ALA A 475 14.03 -7.48 3.26
C ALA A 475 13.05 -7.08 4.37
N TRP A 476 11.94 -6.42 4.03
CA TRP A 476 10.89 -6.11 5.00
C TRP A 476 10.30 -7.36 5.63
N ALA A 477 10.00 -8.41 4.84
CA ALA A 477 9.37 -9.63 5.34
C ALA A 477 10.13 -10.34 6.46
N VAL A 478 11.46 -10.17 6.53
CA VAL A 478 12.30 -10.76 7.59
C VAL A 478 12.79 -9.75 8.62
N SER A 479 12.46 -8.47 8.45
CA SER A 479 12.84 -7.39 9.36
C SER A 479 12.26 -7.61 10.76
N PRO A 480 12.96 -7.16 11.83
CA PRO A 480 12.41 -7.17 13.18
C PRO A 480 11.08 -6.40 13.30
N PHE A 481 10.93 -5.28 12.59
CA PHE A 481 9.68 -4.51 12.56
C PHE A 481 8.50 -5.32 12.01
N TYR A 482 8.71 -6.09 10.94
CA TYR A 482 7.66 -6.93 10.36
C TYR A 482 7.40 -8.21 11.17
N ARG A 483 8.37 -8.65 11.96
CA ARG A 483 8.26 -9.88 12.75
C ARG A 483 7.76 -9.65 14.17
N ALA A 484 7.70 -8.42 14.64
CA ALA A 484 7.21 -8.15 15.97
C ALA A 484 5.72 -8.53 16.11
N ASP A 485 5.42 -9.41 17.06
CA ASP A 485 4.06 -9.94 17.32
C ASP A 485 3.43 -9.29 18.55
N GLY A 486 4.25 -8.90 19.54
CA GLY A 486 3.79 -8.22 20.74
C GLY A 486 4.88 -8.06 21.78
N ILE A 487 4.49 -7.54 22.94
CA ILE A 487 5.39 -7.31 24.07
C ILE A 487 5.36 -8.54 25.01
N ALA A 488 6.52 -9.09 25.35
CA ALA A 488 6.63 -10.30 26.18
C ALA A 488 6.14 -10.09 27.61
N THR A 489 6.24 -8.87 28.14
CA THR A 489 5.75 -8.48 29.46
C THR A 489 5.30 -7.04 29.38
N SER A 490 4.07 -6.75 29.81
CA SER A 490 3.55 -5.37 29.83
C SER A 490 4.51 -4.49 30.64
N THR A 491 4.96 -3.41 30.03
CA THR A 491 5.83 -2.44 30.70
C THR A 491 4.97 -1.41 31.40
N ALA A 492 5.25 -1.15 32.68
CA ALA A 492 4.64 -0.02 33.39
C ALA A 492 5.36 1.31 33.11
N ASN A 493 6.42 1.30 32.28
CA ASN A 493 7.18 2.50 31.91
C ASN A 493 6.53 3.17 30.69
N PRO A 494 5.92 4.37 30.84
CA PRO A 494 5.24 5.07 29.75
C PRO A 494 6.15 5.43 28.57
N MET A 495 7.44 5.65 28.81
CA MET A 495 8.42 5.91 27.75
C MET A 495 8.56 4.66 26.87
N ARG A 496 8.72 3.49 27.50
CA ARG A 496 8.89 2.23 26.77
C ARG A 496 7.62 1.82 26.04
N GLU A 497 6.45 2.04 26.65
CA GLU A 497 5.17 1.82 25.98
C GLU A 497 5.04 2.71 24.73
N THR A 498 5.41 3.99 24.84
CA THR A 498 5.35 4.93 23.71
C THR A 498 6.32 4.57 22.58
N GLU A 499 7.53 4.12 22.91
CA GLU A 499 8.52 3.64 21.92
C GLU A 499 8.00 2.45 21.11
N LEU A 500 7.22 1.58 21.75
CA LEU A 500 6.73 0.33 21.19
C LEU A 500 5.31 0.45 20.62
N ALA A 501 4.66 1.61 20.73
CA ALA A 501 3.25 1.79 20.41
C ALA A 501 2.89 1.47 18.95
N ASP A 502 3.83 1.71 18.02
CA ASP A 502 3.63 1.41 16.59
C ASP A 502 4.21 0.03 16.18
N ILE A 503 4.80 -0.71 17.13
CA ILE A 503 5.30 -2.06 16.90
C ILE A 503 4.12 -3.04 17.01
N GLY A 504 4.08 -3.97 16.06
CA GLY A 504 3.03 -4.98 15.98
C GLY A 504 2.15 -4.76 14.76
N LEU A 505 1.96 -5.84 14.01
CA LEU A 505 1.42 -5.77 12.66
C LEU A 505 -0.07 -6.02 12.53
N ALA A 506 -0.79 -6.32 13.61
CA ALA A 506 -2.20 -6.67 13.49
C ALA A 506 -2.98 -5.52 12.84
N ARG A 507 -3.40 -5.74 11.58
CA ARG A 507 -4.31 -4.84 10.87
C ARG A 507 -5.53 -5.62 10.43
N MET A 508 -6.69 -4.95 10.46
CA MET A 508 -7.88 -5.55 9.88
C MET A 508 -7.64 -5.76 8.38
N LEU A 509 -7.99 -6.96 7.91
CA LEU A 509 -7.90 -7.30 6.51
C LEU A 509 -8.89 -6.46 5.69
N THR A 510 -8.43 -6.06 4.50
CA THR A 510 -9.27 -5.35 3.53
C THR A 510 -10.37 -6.27 2.96
N PRO A 511 -11.45 -5.73 2.38
CA PRO A 511 -12.51 -6.53 1.77
C PRO A 511 -11.95 -7.57 0.78
N GLU A 512 -11.01 -7.16 -0.06
CA GLU A 512 -10.35 -8.02 -1.06
C GLU A 512 -9.52 -9.13 -0.41
N GLN A 513 -8.78 -8.80 0.65
CA GLN A 513 -7.97 -9.80 1.38
C GLN A 513 -8.84 -10.80 2.15
N VAL A 514 -9.96 -10.36 2.75
CA VAL A 514 -10.89 -11.27 3.42
C VAL A 514 -11.49 -12.27 2.43
N GLU A 515 -11.95 -11.82 1.27
CA GLU A 515 -12.50 -12.71 0.23
C GLU A 515 -11.48 -13.75 -0.24
N ARG A 516 -10.21 -13.32 -0.42
CA ARG A 516 -9.11 -14.22 -0.79
C ARG A 516 -8.75 -15.20 0.32
N LYS A 517 -8.70 -14.75 1.59
CA LYS A 517 -8.46 -15.63 2.76
C LYS A 517 -9.59 -16.67 2.88
N VAL A 518 -10.84 -16.25 2.72
CA VAL A 518 -12.00 -17.14 2.68
C VAL A 518 -11.88 -18.16 1.54
N ALA A 519 -11.54 -17.72 0.33
CA ALA A 519 -11.33 -18.63 -0.81
C ALA A 519 -10.19 -19.63 -0.58
N ALA A 520 -9.08 -19.19 0.01
CA ALA A 520 -7.94 -20.06 0.33
C ALA A 520 -8.32 -21.17 1.33
N ILE A 521 -9.08 -20.83 2.36
CA ILE A 521 -9.47 -21.74 3.44
C ILE A 521 -10.61 -22.67 3.00
N PHE A 522 -11.70 -22.09 2.46
CA PHE A 522 -12.95 -22.80 2.19
C PHE A 522 -13.11 -23.26 0.73
N GLY A 523 -12.22 -22.83 -0.16
CA GLY A 523 -12.21 -23.19 -1.59
C GLY A 523 -13.04 -22.29 -2.49
N LYS A 524 -13.85 -21.38 -1.92
CA LYS A 524 -14.62 -20.35 -2.65
C LYS A 524 -14.73 -19.08 -1.82
N SER A 525 -14.75 -17.92 -2.48
CA SER A 525 -15.00 -16.63 -1.83
C SER A 525 -16.45 -16.52 -1.35
N TRP A 526 -16.72 -15.60 -0.42
CA TRP A 526 -18.08 -15.24 -0.02
C TRP A 526 -18.76 -14.39 -1.11
N GLY A 527 -17.98 -13.57 -1.80
CA GLY A 527 -18.35 -12.73 -2.95
C GLY A 527 -19.08 -11.43 -2.59
N ARG A 528 -19.67 -11.32 -1.40
CA ARG A 528 -20.46 -10.13 -1.03
C ARG A 528 -19.60 -8.91 -0.75
N LEU A 529 -18.35 -9.07 -0.32
CA LEU A 529 -17.46 -7.92 -0.10
C LEU A 529 -16.93 -7.33 -1.40
N MET A 530 -17.19 -7.97 -2.54
CA MET A 530 -16.85 -7.43 -3.87
C MET A 530 -17.96 -6.53 -4.43
N ASP A 531 -19.14 -6.51 -3.80
CA ASP A 531 -20.13 -5.48 -4.07
C ASP A 531 -19.64 -4.11 -3.57
N LYS A 532 -19.84 -3.06 -4.36
CA LYS A 532 -19.30 -1.72 -4.06
C LYS A 532 -19.79 -1.18 -2.72
N GLN A 533 -21.06 -1.39 -2.36
CA GLN A 533 -21.61 -0.86 -1.11
C GLN A 533 -21.05 -1.62 0.09
N TYR A 534 -21.03 -2.96 0.01
CA TYR A 534 -20.44 -3.80 1.06
C TYR A 534 -18.94 -3.56 1.24
N SER A 535 -18.20 -3.40 0.14
CA SER A 535 -16.77 -3.11 0.16
C SER A 535 -16.48 -1.82 0.92
N ILE A 536 -17.16 -0.71 0.59
CA ILE A 536 -16.97 0.58 1.28
C ILE A 536 -17.33 0.47 2.78
N LEU A 537 -18.45 -0.18 3.12
CA LEU A 537 -18.85 -0.37 4.53
C LEU A 537 -17.86 -1.24 5.34
N TYR A 538 -17.08 -2.07 4.67
CA TYR A 538 -16.05 -2.92 5.27
C TYR A 538 -14.64 -2.32 5.20
N GLY A 539 -14.48 -1.09 4.69
CA GLY A 539 -13.19 -0.39 4.63
C GLY A 539 -12.46 -0.45 3.29
N GLY A 540 -13.15 -0.80 2.21
CA GLY A 540 -12.69 -0.61 0.84
C GLY A 540 -12.68 0.85 0.42
N ILE A 541 -12.12 1.12 -0.77
CA ILE A 541 -12.02 2.47 -1.36
C ILE A 541 -12.62 2.48 -2.77
N ASP A 542 -13.09 3.64 -3.23
CA ASP A 542 -13.45 3.85 -4.63
C ASP A 542 -12.42 4.69 -5.39
N SER A 543 -11.32 5.06 -4.70
CA SER A 543 -10.21 5.87 -5.21
C SER A 543 -10.59 7.29 -5.62
N LYS A 544 -11.85 7.68 -5.42
CA LYS A 544 -12.42 8.95 -5.86
C LYS A 544 -12.84 9.79 -4.65
N GLU A 545 -13.92 9.39 -3.98
CA GLU A 545 -14.47 10.04 -2.79
C GLU A 545 -13.92 9.39 -1.52
N VAL A 546 -13.85 8.06 -1.51
CA VAL A 546 -13.22 7.29 -0.44
C VAL A 546 -11.84 6.90 -0.93
N THR A 547 -10.83 7.58 -0.38
CA THR A 547 -9.43 7.50 -0.83
C THR A 547 -8.50 6.83 0.17
N GLU A 548 -8.98 6.60 1.39
CA GLU A 548 -8.25 5.93 2.45
C GLU A 548 -9.07 4.76 2.99
N ARG A 549 -8.38 3.68 3.37
CA ARG A 549 -9.04 2.52 3.96
C ARG A 549 -9.43 2.82 5.40
N ALA A 550 -10.64 2.43 5.78
CA ALA A 550 -11.02 2.46 7.19
C ALA A 550 -10.26 1.36 7.94
N VAL A 551 -9.34 1.76 8.81
CA VAL A 551 -8.50 0.84 9.61
C VAL A 551 -9.08 0.56 10.99
N ASP A 552 -9.95 1.45 11.48
CA ASP A 552 -10.62 1.29 12.76
C ASP A 552 -11.90 0.46 12.65
N PRO A 553 -12.13 -0.51 13.55
CA PRO A 553 -13.34 -1.31 13.56
C PRO A 553 -14.60 -0.46 13.71
N SER A 554 -15.59 -0.65 12.83
CA SER A 554 -16.89 -0.01 12.91
C SER A 554 -18.02 -0.99 13.22
N GLY A 555 -19.17 -0.47 13.67
CA GLY A 555 -20.37 -1.29 13.87
C GLY A 555 -20.84 -2.00 12.59
N ALA A 556 -20.65 -1.35 11.42
CA ALA A 556 -20.95 -1.92 10.11
C ALA A 556 -20.02 -3.10 9.78
N MET A 557 -18.69 -2.93 9.96
CA MET A 557 -17.72 -4.00 9.82
C MET A 557 -18.09 -5.19 10.71
N GLY A 558 -18.38 -4.96 11.99
CA GLY A 558 -18.77 -6.02 12.92
C GLY A 558 -20.07 -6.75 12.52
N ALA A 559 -21.07 -6.03 11.98
CA ALA A 559 -22.30 -6.64 11.47
C ALA A 559 -22.06 -7.49 10.22
N ILE A 560 -21.23 -7.01 9.29
CA ILE A 560 -20.84 -7.75 8.09
C ILE A 560 -20.04 -9.00 8.48
N GLN A 561 -19.08 -8.88 9.41
CA GLN A 561 -18.29 -10.02 9.92
C GLN A 561 -19.19 -11.10 10.55
N ARG A 562 -20.18 -10.73 11.35
CA ARG A 562 -21.15 -11.68 11.92
C ARG A 562 -21.96 -12.40 10.84
N THR A 563 -22.40 -11.66 9.83
CA THR A 563 -23.17 -12.21 8.69
C THR A 563 -22.31 -13.18 7.88
N MET A 564 -21.10 -12.74 7.51
CA MET A 564 -20.10 -13.54 6.80
C MET A 564 -19.79 -14.83 7.55
N SER A 565 -19.54 -14.75 8.86
CA SER A 565 -19.21 -15.93 9.70
C SER A 565 -20.32 -16.98 9.65
N ASN A 566 -21.58 -16.54 9.76
CA ASN A 566 -22.73 -17.45 9.70
C ASN A 566 -22.90 -18.06 8.30
N ASP A 567 -22.83 -17.25 7.25
CA ASP A 567 -23.03 -17.68 5.87
C ASP A 567 -21.94 -18.67 5.43
N ILE A 568 -20.68 -18.36 5.72
CA ILE A 568 -19.53 -19.21 5.37
C ILE A 568 -19.61 -20.54 6.13
N ALA A 569 -19.81 -20.51 7.45
CA ALA A 569 -19.88 -21.74 8.23
C ALA A 569 -21.07 -22.61 7.79
N CYS A 570 -22.24 -22.00 7.56
CA CYS A 570 -23.45 -22.67 7.07
C CYS A 570 -23.19 -23.38 5.74
N LYS A 571 -22.63 -22.70 4.75
CA LYS A 571 -22.42 -23.28 3.41
C LYS A 571 -21.28 -24.30 3.36
N ASN A 572 -20.23 -24.13 4.15
CA ASN A 572 -19.01 -24.91 3.97
C ASN A 572 -18.91 -26.12 4.88
N VAL A 573 -19.44 -26.11 6.11
CA VAL A 573 -19.33 -27.27 7.02
C VAL A 573 -20.11 -28.47 6.48
N ALA A 574 -21.38 -28.25 6.12
CA ALA A 574 -22.22 -29.31 5.57
C ALA A 574 -21.70 -29.85 4.22
N LEU A 575 -21.18 -28.96 3.37
CA LEU A 575 -20.55 -29.30 2.08
C LEU A 575 -19.23 -30.05 2.25
N ASP A 576 -18.46 -29.78 3.30
CA ASP A 576 -17.23 -30.53 3.57
C ASP A 576 -17.59 -31.97 3.96
N PHE A 577 -18.54 -32.18 4.88
CA PHE A 577 -18.99 -33.52 5.26
C PHE A 577 -19.71 -34.30 4.14
N SER A 578 -20.27 -33.63 3.11
CA SER A 578 -20.85 -34.32 1.95
C SER A 578 -19.79 -34.93 1.02
N LYS A 579 -18.51 -34.56 1.17
CA LYS A 579 -17.39 -35.10 0.41
C LYS A 579 -16.75 -36.31 1.10
N PRO A 580 -16.06 -37.18 0.33
CA PRO A 580 -15.14 -38.18 0.87
C PRO A 580 -14.04 -37.54 1.75
N ALA A 581 -13.62 -38.23 2.81
CA ALA A 581 -12.70 -37.69 3.82
C ALA A 581 -11.37 -37.14 3.26
N ASP A 582 -10.82 -37.78 2.24
CA ASP A 582 -9.58 -37.37 1.55
C ASP A 582 -9.73 -36.09 0.69
N GLN A 583 -10.97 -35.66 0.42
CA GLN A 583 -11.30 -34.44 -0.31
C GLN A 583 -11.79 -33.30 0.59
N ARG A 584 -11.90 -33.57 1.91
CA ARG A 584 -12.32 -32.60 2.92
C ARG A 584 -11.18 -31.64 3.27
N ARG A 585 -11.51 -30.36 3.41
CA ARG A 585 -10.55 -29.31 3.83
C ARG A 585 -10.61 -29.06 5.33
N LEU A 586 -11.82 -29.05 5.88
CA LEU A 586 -12.06 -28.70 7.28
C LEU A 586 -12.00 -29.94 8.19
N PHE A 587 -12.51 -31.08 7.72
CA PHE A 587 -12.68 -32.28 8.53
C PHE A 587 -12.07 -33.55 7.89
N PRO A 588 -10.79 -33.54 7.47
CA PRO A 588 -10.18 -34.67 6.74
C PRO A 588 -10.04 -35.97 7.56
N LYS A 589 -10.10 -35.89 8.89
CA LYS A 589 -9.94 -37.02 9.82
C LYS A 589 -11.08 -37.11 10.83
N MET A 590 -12.23 -36.52 10.52
CA MET A 590 -13.36 -36.41 11.44
C MET A 590 -14.64 -36.87 10.75
N GLU A 591 -15.43 -37.68 11.43
CA GLU A 591 -16.72 -38.16 10.97
C GLU A 591 -17.86 -37.61 11.86
N PRO A 592 -19.07 -37.44 11.30
CA PRO A 592 -20.18 -36.83 12.03
C PRO A 592 -20.77 -37.73 13.14
N ASP A 593 -20.41 -39.01 13.23
CA ASP A 593 -20.84 -39.93 14.29
C ASP A 593 -19.87 -40.00 15.49
N VAL A 594 -18.81 -39.19 15.49
CA VAL A 594 -17.89 -39.03 16.61
C VAL A 594 -18.49 -38.06 17.63
N LEU A 595 -18.85 -38.58 18.81
CA LEU A 595 -19.54 -37.84 19.86
C LEU A 595 -18.62 -37.55 21.06
N PRO A 596 -18.75 -36.36 21.67
CA PRO A 596 -17.97 -35.99 22.84
C PRO A 596 -18.46 -36.76 24.09
N GLY A 597 -17.52 -37.13 24.95
CA GLY A 597 -17.78 -37.81 26.22
C GLY A 597 -18.09 -39.30 26.12
N GLU A 598 -18.03 -39.90 24.92
CA GLU A 598 -18.23 -41.36 24.76
C GLU A 598 -16.99 -42.19 25.13
N SER A 599 -15.79 -41.67 24.85
CA SER A 599 -14.51 -42.31 25.18
C SER A 599 -13.37 -41.29 25.09
N ALA A 600 -12.24 -41.59 25.75
CA ALA A 600 -11.05 -40.74 25.66
C ALA A 600 -10.49 -40.67 24.23
N GLU A 601 -10.62 -41.75 23.46
CA GLU A 601 -10.18 -41.83 22.06
C GLU A 601 -11.02 -40.92 21.15
N LYS A 602 -12.34 -40.91 21.29
CA LYS A 602 -13.22 -40.00 20.52
C LYS A 602 -13.00 -38.54 20.91
N ASP A 603 -12.84 -38.25 22.19
CA ASP A 603 -12.51 -36.88 22.65
C ASP A 603 -11.17 -36.41 22.09
N LYS A 604 -10.19 -37.30 22.03
CA LYS A 604 -8.90 -37.03 21.38
C LYS A 604 -9.06 -36.72 19.89
N GLN A 605 -9.86 -37.50 19.15
CA GLN A 605 -10.14 -37.22 17.73
C GLN A 605 -10.79 -35.84 17.52
N ILE A 606 -11.75 -35.46 18.37
CA ILE A 606 -12.38 -34.14 18.32
C ILE A 606 -11.34 -33.04 18.57
N ARG A 607 -10.45 -33.21 19.54
CA ARG A 607 -9.36 -32.26 19.82
C ARG A 607 -8.36 -32.16 18.67
N GLU A 608 -8.02 -33.27 18.03
CA GLU A 608 -7.16 -33.27 16.82
C GLU A 608 -7.81 -32.52 15.66
N ALA A 609 -9.13 -32.67 15.46
CA ALA A 609 -9.87 -31.89 14.46
C ALA A 609 -9.90 -30.39 14.80
N ILE A 610 -10.02 -30.04 16.09
CA ILE A 610 -9.97 -28.64 16.55
C ILE A 610 -8.60 -28.02 16.29
N VAL A 611 -7.50 -28.74 16.59
CA VAL A 611 -6.14 -28.28 16.29
C VAL A 611 -5.98 -28.01 14.80
N HIS A 612 -6.45 -28.93 13.95
CA HIS A 612 -6.45 -28.74 12.50
C HIS A 612 -7.24 -27.49 12.07
N LEU A 613 -8.43 -27.25 12.65
CA LEU A 613 -9.21 -26.04 12.35
C LEU A 613 -8.53 -24.76 12.85
N HIS A 614 -7.91 -24.79 14.02
CA HIS A 614 -7.12 -23.65 14.54
C HIS A 614 -5.98 -23.31 13.58
N GLU A 615 -5.28 -24.31 13.06
CA GLU A 615 -4.22 -24.11 12.06
C GLU A 615 -4.78 -23.57 10.74
N VAL A 616 -5.78 -24.24 10.17
CA VAL A 616 -6.30 -23.92 8.85
C VAL A 616 -7.05 -22.59 8.82
N VAL A 617 -7.89 -22.32 9.83
CA VAL A 617 -8.73 -21.11 9.87
C VAL A 617 -7.99 -19.92 10.50
N LEU A 618 -7.32 -20.12 11.64
CA LEU A 618 -6.70 -19.04 12.42
C LEU A 618 -5.18 -18.93 12.22
N GLY A 619 -4.52 -19.92 11.63
CA GLY A 619 -3.06 -19.95 11.57
C GLY A 619 -2.40 -20.20 12.93
N ARG A 620 -3.11 -20.85 13.86
CA ARG A 620 -2.60 -21.16 15.19
C ARG A 620 -2.12 -22.59 15.27
N PHE A 621 -0.93 -22.78 15.83
CA PHE A 621 -0.30 -24.08 16.05
C PHE A 621 -0.43 -24.46 17.53
N ASP A 622 -1.66 -24.69 17.97
CA ASP A 622 -1.98 -24.97 19.37
C ASP A 622 -1.71 -26.44 19.73
N ALA A 623 -1.26 -26.71 20.96
CA ALA A 623 -1.15 -28.06 21.49
C ALA A 623 -2.55 -28.65 21.82
N LEU A 624 -2.68 -29.98 21.78
CA LEU A 624 -3.94 -30.70 22.02
C LEU A 624 -4.58 -30.42 23.39
N ASP A 625 -3.75 -30.17 24.40
CA ASP A 625 -4.12 -29.89 25.79
C ASP A 625 -4.14 -28.39 26.12
N SER A 626 -3.96 -27.52 25.11
CA SER A 626 -3.99 -26.07 25.31
C SER A 626 -5.37 -25.60 25.80
N ALA A 627 -5.36 -24.47 26.51
CA ALA A 627 -6.59 -23.84 27.00
C ALA A 627 -7.53 -23.45 25.85
N GLU A 628 -7.00 -23.04 24.70
CA GLU A 628 -7.80 -22.65 23.54
C GLU A 628 -8.44 -23.86 22.85
N VAL A 629 -7.72 -24.98 22.70
CA VAL A 629 -8.33 -26.23 22.19
C VAL A 629 -9.41 -26.73 23.14
N THR A 630 -9.17 -26.65 24.45
CA THR A 630 -10.17 -27.03 25.47
C THR A 630 -11.42 -26.15 25.39
N ARG A 631 -11.26 -24.83 25.25
CA ARG A 631 -12.38 -23.90 25.06
C ARG A 631 -13.23 -24.23 23.83
N THR A 632 -12.59 -24.52 22.69
CA THR A 632 -13.30 -24.91 21.47
C THR A 632 -13.98 -26.27 21.61
N PHE A 633 -13.35 -27.21 22.33
CA PHE A 633 -13.93 -28.52 22.64
C PHE A 633 -15.18 -28.37 23.50
N ASP A 634 -15.12 -27.55 24.56
CA ASP A 634 -16.25 -27.31 25.45
C ASP A 634 -17.42 -26.64 24.71
N LEU A 635 -17.15 -25.75 23.75
CA LEU A 635 -18.18 -25.19 22.86
C LEU A 635 -18.85 -26.29 22.02
N PHE A 636 -18.07 -27.14 21.37
CA PHE A 636 -18.59 -28.25 20.57
C PHE A 636 -19.43 -29.21 21.42
N ALA A 637 -18.88 -29.67 22.55
CA ALA A 637 -19.53 -30.58 23.47
C ALA A 637 -20.79 -29.97 24.09
N GLY A 638 -20.74 -28.70 24.46
CA GLY A 638 -21.89 -27.95 24.97
C GLY A 638 -23.05 -27.89 23.98
N ILE A 639 -22.79 -27.58 22.70
CA ILE A 639 -23.84 -27.55 21.66
C ILE A 639 -24.48 -28.93 21.49
N VAL A 640 -23.69 -30.01 21.45
CA VAL A 640 -24.19 -31.38 21.32
C VAL A 640 -25.03 -31.77 22.54
N SER A 641 -24.57 -31.45 23.75
CA SER A 641 -25.28 -31.72 25.00
C SER A 641 -26.62 -30.97 25.06
N ASP A 642 -26.63 -29.67 24.74
CA ASP A 642 -27.83 -28.84 24.70
C ASP A 642 -28.85 -29.35 23.68
N ALA A 643 -28.37 -29.86 22.53
CA ALA A 643 -29.23 -30.48 21.54
C ALA A 643 -29.86 -31.78 22.08
N LYS A 644 -29.05 -32.70 22.63
CA LYS A 644 -29.52 -33.98 23.19
C LYS A 644 -30.57 -33.80 24.30
N ALA A 645 -30.51 -32.70 25.06
CA ALA A 645 -31.51 -32.38 26.08
C ALA A 645 -32.89 -31.98 25.51
N ARG A 646 -32.97 -31.63 24.21
CA ARG A 646 -34.22 -31.21 23.53
C ARG A 646 -34.90 -32.40 22.85
N LYS A 647 -36.24 -32.45 22.94
CA LYS A 647 -37.07 -33.42 22.22
C LYS A 647 -37.40 -32.93 20.81
N GLY A 648 -37.53 -33.86 19.85
CA GLY A 648 -37.99 -33.54 18.49
C GLY A 648 -36.95 -32.81 17.64
N LEU A 649 -35.66 -33.10 17.83
CA LEU A 649 -34.61 -32.58 16.96
C LEU A 649 -34.86 -33.04 15.51
N GLU A 650 -34.83 -32.08 14.60
CA GLU A 650 -34.79 -32.35 13.16
C GLU A 650 -33.48 -33.08 12.83
N PRO A 651 -33.50 -34.32 12.28
CA PRO A 651 -32.31 -35.11 12.00
C PRO A 651 -31.54 -34.67 10.74
N LEU A 652 -32.01 -33.65 10.03
CA LEU A 652 -31.36 -33.10 8.84
C LEU A 652 -30.83 -31.68 9.11
N GLU A 653 -29.69 -31.32 8.51
CA GLU A 653 -29.15 -29.95 8.59
C GLU A 653 -30.08 -28.93 7.93
N ASN A 654 -30.01 -27.64 8.30
CA ASN A 654 -30.84 -26.56 7.74
C ASN A 654 -30.83 -26.53 6.20
N TYR A 655 -32.01 -26.40 5.59
CA TYR A 655 -32.21 -26.32 4.13
C TYR A 655 -31.33 -25.27 3.46
N SER A 656 -31.10 -24.11 4.09
CA SER A 656 -30.29 -23.01 3.54
C SER A 656 -28.77 -23.28 3.58
N CYS A 657 -28.33 -24.29 4.32
CA CYS A 657 -26.92 -24.67 4.45
C CYS A 657 -26.49 -25.78 3.50
N ARG A 658 -27.41 -26.37 2.73
CA ARG A 658 -27.05 -27.42 1.77
C ARG A 658 -26.28 -26.85 0.58
N ALA A 659 -25.45 -27.71 -0.03
CA ALA A 659 -24.88 -27.40 -1.33
C ALA A 659 -25.98 -27.35 -2.40
N GLU A 660 -25.84 -26.43 -3.35
CA GLU A 660 -26.83 -26.26 -4.42
C GLU A 660 -26.94 -27.55 -5.25
N GLY A 661 -28.17 -28.05 -5.41
CA GLY A 661 -28.43 -29.32 -6.09
C GLY A 661 -28.23 -30.59 -5.25
N GLU A 662 -27.74 -30.47 -4.01
CA GLU A 662 -27.57 -31.62 -3.10
C GLU A 662 -28.75 -31.77 -2.11
N ALA A 663 -28.88 -32.96 -1.53
CA ALA A 663 -29.80 -33.22 -0.43
C ALA A 663 -29.29 -32.59 0.88
N ARG A 664 -30.17 -32.45 1.87
CA ARG A 664 -29.78 -32.00 3.21
C ARG A 664 -28.87 -33.06 3.86
N THR A 665 -27.74 -32.64 4.43
CA THR A 665 -26.84 -33.51 5.19
C THR A 665 -27.57 -34.12 6.38
N LYS A 666 -27.41 -35.44 6.59
CA LYS A 666 -27.91 -36.12 7.79
C LYS A 666 -27.08 -35.70 8.99
N ASP A 667 -27.76 -35.31 10.05
CA ASP A 667 -27.18 -34.82 11.29
C ASP A 667 -28.08 -35.20 12.48
N PRO A 668 -28.27 -36.52 12.73
CA PRO A 668 -29.17 -37.00 13.78
C PRO A 668 -28.68 -36.64 15.20
N ASP A 669 -27.36 -36.56 15.37
CA ASP A 669 -26.71 -36.29 16.66
C ASP A 669 -26.27 -34.83 16.83
N TYR A 670 -26.63 -33.95 15.89
CA TYR A 670 -26.35 -32.50 15.93
C TYR A 670 -24.86 -32.12 15.86
N THR A 671 -23.99 -33.05 15.47
CA THR A 671 -22.53 -32.87 15.39
C THR A 671 -22.13 -31.95 14.23
N VAL A 672 -22.80 -32.04 13.07
CA VAL A 672 -22.52 -31.16 11.92
C VAL A 672 -22.89 -29.71 12.30
N ARG A 673 -24.02 -29.52 12.97
CA ARG A 673 -24.43 -28.20 13.49
C ARG A 673 -23.52 -27.68 14.60
N ALA A 674 -23.00 -28.56 15.45
CA ALA A 674 -22.01 -28.19 16.46
C ALA A 674 -20.68 -27.74 15.82
N TRP A 675 -20.19 -28.46 14.80
CA TRP A 675 -19.04 -28.03 14.01
C TRP A 675 -19.29 -26.72 13.26
N ARG A 676 -20.50 -26.47 12.77
CA ARG A 676 -20.89 -25.15 12.24
C ARG A 676 -20.78 -24.06 13.30
N GLY A 677 -21.20 -24.35 14.53
CA GLY A 677 -21.03 -23.46 15.68
C GLY A 677 -19.55 -23.14 15.94
N VAL A 678 -18.69 -24.15 15.94
CA VAL A 678 -17.23 -24.00 16.09
C VAL A 678 -16.65 -23.14 14.96
N VAL A 679 -16.91 -23.46 13.69
CA VAL A 679 -16.38 -22.67 12.56
C VAL A 679 -16.89 -21.23 12.61
N THR A 680 -18.16 -21.00 12.99
CA THR A 680 -18.70 -19.65 13.21
C THR A 680 -17.95 -18.91 14.32
N TYR A 681 -17.59 -19.60 15.41
CA TYR A 681 -16.80 -19.04 16.50
C TYR A 681 -15.37 -18.68 16.05
N LEU A 682 -14.72 -19.55 15.28
CA LEU A 682 -13.38 -19.30 14.74
C LEU A 682 -13.35 -18.11 13.77
N LEU A 683 -14.32 -18.02 12.86
CA LEU A 683 -14.45 -16.89 11.91
C LEU A 683 -14.67 -15.52 12.57
N ARG A 684 -15.05 -15.51 13.86
CA ARG A 684 -15.25 -14.30 14.66
C ARG A 684 -14.06 -13.95 15.55
N GLN A 685 -12.98 -14.74 15.53
CA GLN A 685 -11.76 -14.42 16.27
C GLN A 685 -10.98 -13.31 15.57
N SER A 686 -10.21 -12.54 16.36
CA SER A 686 -9.26 -11.55 15.83
C SER A 686 -8.29 -12.18 14.85
N ASP A 687 -7.78 -13.37 15.14
CA ASP A 687 -6.79 -14.06 14.30
C ASP A 687 -7.33 -14.43 12.90
N PHE A 688 -8.66 -14.44 12.72
CA PHE A 688 -9.24 -14.58 11.39
C PHE A 688 -9.31 -13.23 10.64
N LEU A 689 -9.67 -12.16 11.34
CA LEU A 689 -9.98 -10.85 10.77
C LEU A 689 -8.75 -9.95 10.60
N TYR A 690 -7.68 -10.26 11.33
CA TYR A 690 -6.43 -9.53 11.34
C TYR A 690 -5.31 -10.43 10.84
N GLU A 691 -4.34 -9.84 10.14
CA GLU A 691 -3.07 -10.46 9.81
C GLU A 691 -1.94 -9.52 10.19
#